data_AF-A0A3P7X037-F1
#
_entry.id   AF-A0A3P7X037-F1
#
_cell.length_a   1.000
_cell.length_b   1.000
_cell.length_c   1.000
_cell.angle_alpha   90.00
_cell.angle_beta   90.00
_cell.angle_gamma   90.00
#
_symmetry.space_group_name_H-M   'P 1'
#
loop_
_entity.id
_entity.type
_entity.pdbx_description
1 polymer ?
#
loop_
_entity_poly.entity_id
_entity_poly.type
_entity_poly.pdbx_seq_one_letter_code
_entity_poly.pdbx_strand_id
1 'polypeptide(L)'
;MRCLKCADAPCQKGCPTQLDVKAFITSISNKNYYGSARQILSDNPLGLTCGMICPTSDLCVGGCNLQASEEGPINIGGLQQFACEVFKKMNIRQIVSKEVREERNESHSSPIALIGCGPASISCASFLARLGYTDDSGVKAVFIGIGMPEPKKIDVFQGLTQSHGFFTSKDFLPMVAAASKPGMCGCSKKSLPHLKGRVIVLGAGDTAFDCATSALRCGASRVTVVFRKGFTGIRAVPEEMEAAREERCEFMPYCSPKAVNVKNGRIVSMQFVKTDQHLDGTWYEDEEQQLTLKADYIISAFGSTLLDPDVVSAMAPVGMNKLGTPKVDKTTQATDVPGVFAGGDVAGVAETTVESVNDGKVAAWSIHKYIQSLHGNDVGNTPKLPMFYTPIDEIDISVEMCGVKFENPFGLASAPPTTSGPMCRRAFEQGWGFVVTKTFGLDKDLVTNVSPRIVKGSTSGPIYGPNQGSFLNIELISEKSAAYWLQCIRELKRDFPTKVVIASIMCTFNQEDWVLLATQAEDAGADILELNLSCPHGMGEKGMGMACGQDPEIVKTICSWVRKAVKIPFFPKMTPNITDIRTIARAAKEGGANGVTATNTVSGLMHMKADGTAWPAVGMEKRTTYGGMSGSAIRPIALKAVSAIANDLKGFPIMATGGIESAETGLAFLSAGASVLQVCSAVQNQDYTVIDDYCTGLRALLYLKGAKTLKDWDGQSPPIERQQKGKPVTGLPHFGKFREERTQIEKNTFRDSLIQSNDDSFASRPDTVVEAVPTVQVMLKMTHLSEGYGSGREVANSIGTGATCLGTHTPIPP
;
A
#
# COMPACT_ATOMS: atom_id res chain seq x y z
N MET A 1 5.96 4.63 -6.46
CA MET A 1 6.53 6.00 -6.53
C MET A 1 5.74 6.94 -7.45
N ARG A 2 5.43 6.57 -8.71
CA ARG A 2 4.72 7.43 -9.69
C ARG A 2 3.33 7.94 -9.25
N CYS A 3 2.57 7.15 -8.48
CA CYS A 3 1.24 7.52 -8.00
C CYS A 3 1.28 8.85 -7.22
N LEU A 4 0.35 9.76 -7.57
CA LEU A 4 0.20 11.08 -6.97
C LEU A 4 -0.34 11.08 -5.54
N LYS A 5 -0.88 9.95 -5.07
CA LYS A 5 -1.46 9.79 -3.71
C LYS A 5 -2.51 10.86 -3.40
N CYS A 6 -3.44 11.02 -4.36
CA CYS A 6 -4.45 12.06 -4.40
C CYS A 6 -5.30 12.10 -3.12
N ALA A 7 -5.61 13.29 -2.61
CA ALA A 7 -6.69 13.47 -1.65
C ALA A 7 -8.04 13.13 -2.30
N ASP A 8 -8.99 12.63 -1.50
CA ASP A 8 -10.35 12.28 -1.96
C ASP A 8 -10.34 11.45 -3.26
N ALA A 9 -9.50 10.41 -3.26
CA ALA A 9 -9.01 9.80 -4.49
C ALA A 9 -10.16 9.21 -5.33
N PRO A 10 -10.32 9.61 -6.61
CA PRO A 10 -11.38 9.06 -7.47
C PRO A 10 -11.22 7.56 -7.72
N CYS A 11 -9.99 7.03 -7.66
CA CYS A 11 -9.75 5.60 -7.75
C CYS A 11 -10.28 4.80 -6.54
N GLN A 12 -10.35 5.40 -5.35
CA GLN A 12 -11.02 4.79 -4.19
C GLN A 12 -12.54 4.79 -4.40
N LYS A 13 -13.10 5.92 -4.86
CA LYS A 13 -14.54 6.03 -5.16
C LYS A 13 -15.00 5.04 -6.22
N GLY A 14 -14.17 4.81 -7.25
CA GLY A 14 -14.39 3.80 -8.29
C GLY A 14 -14.09 2.36 -7.86
N CYS A 15 -13.70 2.12 -6.61
CA CYS A 15 -13.50 0.76 -6.07
C CYS A 15 -14.75 0.33 -5.29
N PRO A 16 -15.40 -0.80 -5.65
CA PRO A 16 -16.62 -1.24 -4.96
C PRO A 16 -16.43 -1.47 -3.45
N THR A 17 -15.28 -2.00 -3.02
CA THR A 17 -14.97 -2.19 -1.59
C THR A 17 -14.41 -0.94 -0.90
N GLN A 18 -14.28 0.19 -1.62
CA GLN A 18 -13.73 1.46 -1.14
C GLN A 18 -12.31 1.37 -0.57
N LEU A 19 -11.45 0.54 -1.18
CA LEU A 19 -10.04 0.41 -0.77
C LEU A 19 -9.37 1.79 -0.71
N ASP A 20 -8.66 2.09 0.36
CA ASP A 20 -7.82 3.29 0.44
C ASP A 20 -6.57 3.13 -0.45
N VAL A 21 -6.74 3.41 -1.74
CA VAL A 21 -5.70 3.32 -2.78
C VAL A 21 -4.53 4.24 -2.48
N LYS A 22 -4.78 5.41 -1.89
CA LYS A 22 -3.75 6.37 -1.50
C LYS A 22 -2.85 5.75 -0.43
N ALA A 23 -3.42 5.23 0.65
CA ALA A 23 -2.68 4.69 1.76
C ALA A 23 -1.86 3.46 1.35
N PHE A 24 -2.47 2.44 0.74
CA PHE A 24 -1.73 1.20 0.47
C PHE A 24 -0.60 1.40 -0.56
N ILE A 25 -0.78 2.29 -1.55
CA ILE A 25 0.30 2.60 -2.52
C ILE A 25 1.39 3.45 -1.87
N THR A 26 1.04 4.32 -0.91
CA THR A 26 2.02 5.04 -0.10
C THR A 26 2.91 4.06 0.64
N SER A 27 2.31 3.07 1.30
CA SER A 27 3.06 2.01 2.00
C SER A 27 3.96 1.20 1.08
N ILE A 28 3.51 0.83 -0.13
CA ILE A 28 4.38 0.18 -1.12
C ILE A 28 5.57 1.08 -1.47
N SER A 29 5.34 2.39 -1.70
CA SER A 29 6.44 3.31 -2.04
C SER A 29 7.46 3.48 -0.91
N ASN A 30 7.04 3.24 0.33
CA ASN A 30 7.88 3.31 1.53
C ASN A 30 8.46 1.94 1.93
N LYS A 31 8.30 0.92 1.07
CA LYS A 31 8.65 -0.50 1.31
C LYS A 31 7.99 -1.14 2.53
N ASN A 32 6.85 -0.61 2.95
CA ASN A 32 5.99 -1.22 3.97
C ASN A 32 4.94 -2.09 3.29
N TYR A 33 5.35 -3.28 2.84
CA TYR A 33 4.46 -4.19 2.13
C TYR A 33 3.41 -4.81 3.06
N TYR A 34 3.74 -5.03 4.33
CA TYR A 34 2.79 -5.46 5.36
C TYR A 34 1.70 -4.41 5.58
N GLY A 35 2.04 -3.15 5.85
CA GLY A 35 1.04 -2.09 6.04
C GLY A 35 0.13 -1.91 4.82
N SER A 36 0.71 -2.05 3.62
CA SER A 36 -0.05 -2.07 2.37
C SER A 36 -1.07 -3.23 2.30
N ALA A 37 -0.62 -4.46 2.55
CA ALA A 37 -1.48 -5.64 2.57
C ALA A 37 -2.55 -5.56 3.66
N ARG A 38 -2.20 -5.06 4.86
CA ARG A 38 -3.13 -4.80 5.96
C ARG A 38 -4.24 -3.84 5.53
N GLN A 39 -3.89 -2.73 4.87
CA GLN A 39 -4.88 -1.76 4.38
C GLN A 39 -5.81 -2.40 3.33
N ILE A 40 -5.25 -3.13 2.37
CA ILE A 40 -6.02 -3.83 1.33
C ILE A 40 -6.99 -4.85 1.97
N LEU A 41 -6.49 -5.69 2.86
CA LEU A 41 -7.26 -6.78 3.48
C LEU A 41 -8.28 -6.27 4.51
N SER A 42 -8.08 -5.06 5.04
CA SER A 42 -9.05 -4.42 5.94
C SER A 42 -10.39 -4.19 5.24
N ASP A 43 -10.36 -3.73 4.00
CA ASP A 43 -11.56 -3.44 3.22
C ASP A 43 -11.98 -4.56 2.27
N ASN A 44 -11.04 -5.40 1.84
CA ASN A 44 -11.27 -6.50 0.91
C ASN A 44 -10.56 -7.80 1.37
N PRO A 45 -11.27 -8.74 2.01
CA PRO A 45 -10.70 -10.02 2.46
C PRO A 45 -10.11 -10.90 1.34
N LEU A 46 -10.46 -10.64 0.07
CA LEU A 46 -9.94 -11.33 -1.12
C LEU A 46 -8.96 -10.43 -1.89
N GLY A 47 -8.24 -9.56 -1.18
CA GLY A 47 -7.34 -8.56 -1.76
C GLY A 47 -6.37 -9.11 -2.81
N LEU A 48 -5.79 -10.29 -2.59
CA LEU A 48 -4.89 -10.91 -3.56
C LEU A 48 -5.62 -11.27 -4.87
N THR A 49 -6.75 -11.97 -4.76
CA THR A 49 -7.56 -12.37 -5.92
C THR A 49 -7.99 -11.13 -6.70
N CYS A 50 -8.58 -10.14 -6.03
CA CYS A 50 -9.02 -8.90 -6.68
C CYS A 50 -7.86 -8.12 -7.34
N GLY A 51 -6.66 -8.14 -6.75
CA GLY A 51 -5.47 -7.54 -7.37
C GLY A 51 -5.10 -8.17 -8.71
N MET A 52 -5.40 -9.46 -8.90
CA MET A 52 -5.12 -10.20 -10.13
C MET A 52 -6.21 -10.09 -11.18
N ILE A 53 -7.49 -10.09 -10.78
CA ILE A 53 -8.62 -10.30 -11.72
C ILE A 53 -9.59 -9.12 -11.84
N CYS A 54 -9.45 -8.05 -11.04
CA CYS A 54 -10.39 -6.94 -11.15
C CYS A 54 -10.33 -6.32 -12.56
N PRO A 55 -11.48 -6.01 -13.18
CA PRO A 55 -11.56 -5.27 -14.44
C PRO A 55 -11.25 -3.78 -14.18
N THR A 56 -10.00 -3.48 -13.84
CA THR A 56 -9.65 -2.19 -13.21
C THR A 56 -9.94 -0.97 -14.08
N SER A 57 -9.91 -1.11 -15.41
CA SER A 57 -10.22 -0.07 -16.39
C SER A 57 -11.65 0.45 -16.28
N ASP A 58 -12.59 -0.40 -15.87
CA ASP A 58 -14.00 -0.04 -15.59
C ASP A 58 -14.25 0.30 -14.10
N LEU A 59 -13.20 0.23 -13.27
CA LEU A 59 -13.25 0.45 -11.83
C LEU A 59 -12.24 1.53 -11.40
N CYS A 60 -11.32 1.19 -10.50
CA CYS A 60 -10.41 2.12 -9.85
C CYS A 60 -9.41 2.79 -10.82
N VAL A 61 -8.98 2.10 -11.88
CA VAL A 61 -8.02 2.65 -12.86
C VAL A 61 -8.73 3.59 -13.82
N GLY A 62 -9.99 3.30 -14.20
CA GLY A 62 -10.81 4.18 -15.03
C GLY A 62 -11.01 5.58 -14.44
N GLY A 63 -11.05 5.69 -13.11
CA GLY A 63 -11.12 6.96 -12.39
C GLY A 63 -9.77 7.60 -12.03
N CYS A 64 -8.62 7.04 -12.44
CA CYS A 64 -7.32 7.54 -11.98
C CYS A 64 -6.98 8.92 -12.56
N ASN A 65 -6.61 9.89 -11.73
CA ASN A 65 -6.19 11.24 -12.19
C ASN A 65 -5.02 11.22 -13.18
N LEU A 66 -4.13 10.24 -13.11
CA LEU A 66 -3.00 10.11 -14.03
C LEU A 66 -3.41 9.64 -15.44
N GLN A 67 -4.68 9.28 -15.66
CA GLN A 67 -5.25 9.15 -16.99
C GLN A 67 -5.08 10.44 -17.82
N ALA A 68 -5.00 11.60 -17.16
CA ALA A 68 -4.80 12.90 -17.80
C ALA A 68 -3.34 13.21 -18.18
N SER A 69 -2.42 12.24 -18.03
CA SER A 69 -1.00 12.37 -18.40
C SER A 69 -0.63 11.35 -19.47
N GLU A 70 0.38 11.66 -20.29
CA GLU A 70 0.84 10.81 -21.38
C GLU A 70 1.32 9.43 -20.90
N GLU A 71 1.88 9.34 -19.70
CA GLU A 71 2.27 8.06 -19.08
C GLU A 71 1.09 7.20 -18.60
N GLY A 72 -0.14 7.74 -18.61
CA GLY A 72 -1.37 7.03 -18.31
C GLY A 72 -1.59 6.66 -16.84
N PRO A 73 -2.68 5.94 -16.54
CA PRO A 73 -3.15 5.69 -15.19
C PRO A 73 -2.23 4.70 -14.44
N ILE A 74 -2.37 4.64 -13.12
CA ILE A 74 -1.56 3.73 -12.28
C ILE A 74 -2.06 2.29 -12.45
N ASN A 75 -1.13 1.32 -12.51
CA ASN A 75 -1.48 -0.10 -12.41
C ASN A 75 -1.84 -0.45 -10.94
N ILE A 76 -3.07 -0.16 -10.54
CA ILE A 76 -3.54 -0.33 -9.16
C ILE A 76 -3.64 -1.82 -8.82
N GLY A 77 -4.20 -2.65 -9.71
CA GLY A 77 -4.34 -4.09 -9.52
C GLY A 77 -3.00 -4.79 -9.29
N GLY A 78 -2.00 -4.52 -10.14
CA GLY A 78 -0.66 -5.11 -9.98
C GLY A 78 0.05 -4.69 -8.69
N LEU A 79 -0.15 -3.46 -8.22
CA LEU A 79 0.39 -3.01 -6.93
C LEU A 79 -0.30 -3.71 -5.74
N GLN A 80 -1.62 -3.87 -5.82
CA GLN A 80 -2.40 -4.62 -4.84
C GLN A 80 -1.97 -6.10 -4.78
N GLN A 81 -1.82 -6.73 -5.95
CA GLN A 81 -1.29 -8.09 -6.09
C GLN A 81 0.07 -8.22 -5.42
N PHE A 82 1.02 -7.35 -5.78
CA PHE A 82 2.39 -7.39 -5.26
C PHE A 82 2.42 -7.35 -3.72
N ALA A 83 1.71 -6.40 -3.09
CA ALA A 83 1.70 -6.29 -1.64
C ALA A 83 1.11 -7.54 -0.97
N CYS A 84 0.00 -8.06 -1.49
CA CYS A 84 -0.65 -9.26 -0.95
C CYS A 84 0.19 -10.53 -1.18
N GLU A 85 0.92 -10.65 -2.30
CA GLU A 85 1.84 -11.76 -2.53
C GLU A 85 3.02 -11.74 -1.55
N VAL A 86 3.59 -10.56 -1.30
CA VAL A 86 4.65 -10.41 -0.30
C VAL A 86 4.14 -10.79 1.09
N PHE A 87 2.94 -10.34 1.48
CA PHE A 87 2.33 -10.74 2.75
C PHE A 87 2.06 -12.25 2.84
N LYS A 88 1.58 -12.87 1.75
CA LYS A 88 1.44 -14.33 1.66
C LYS A 88 2.77 -15.03 1.92
N LYS A 89 3.88 -14.53 1.35
CA LYS A 89 5.24 -15.08 1.58
C LYS A 89 5.74 -14.87 3.01
N MET A 90 5.28 -13.84 3.73
CA MET A 90 5.58 -13.69 5.16
C MET A 90 4.94 -14.79 6.02
N ASN A 91 3.89 -15.45 5.51
CA ASN A 91 3.20 -16.58 6.15
C ASN A 91 2.68 -16.25 7.57
N ILE A 92 2.04 -15.09 7.71
CA ILE A 92 1.51 -14.59 8.99
C ILE A 92 -0.01 -14.76 9.03
N ARG A 93 -0.51 -15.30 10.14
CA ARG A 93 -1.96 -15.51 10.35
C ARG A 93 -2.69 -14.21 10.66
N GLN A 94 -3.96 -14.17 10.28
CA GLN A 94 -4.90 -13.16 10.77
C GLN A 94 -5.28 -13.44 12.25
N ILE A 95 -5.53 -12.39 13.01
CA ILE A 95 -6.12 -12.45 14.36
C ILE A 95 -7.33 -11.52 14.45
N VAL A 96 -8.14 -11.70 15.50
CA VAL A 96 -9.15 -10.72 15.91
C VAL A 96 -8.47 -9.64 16.75
N SER A 97 -8.87 -8.38 16.58
CA SER A 97 -8.28 -7.27 17.34
C SER A 97 -8.45 -7.48 18.86
N LYS A 98 -7.62 -6.81 19.66
CA LYS A 98 -7.71 -6.92 21.12
C LYS A 98 -9.04 -6.36 21.63
N GLU A 99 -9.46 -5.22 21.11
CA GLU A 99 -10.69 -4.54 21.48
C GLU A 99 -11.90 -5.44 21.25
N VAL A 100 -12.03 -6.03 20.05
CA VAL A 100 -13.16 -6.93 19.75
C VAL A 100 -13.14 -8.18 20.62
N ARG A 101 -11.97 -8.73 20.98
CA ARG A 101 -11.89 -9.89 21.89
C ARG A 101 -12.41 -9.54 23.28
N GLU A 102 -12.14 -8.33 23.75
CA GLU A 102 -12.53 -7.84 25.08
C GLU A 102 -14.01 -7.40 25.11
N GLU A 103 -14.57 -6.92 23.99
CA GLU A 103 -15.95 -6.45 23.88
C GLU A 103 -16.99 -7.55 23.60
N ARG A 104 -16.57 -8.83 23.48
CA ARG A 104 -17.50 -9.93 23.21
C ARG A 104 -18.54 -10.06 24.31
N ASN A 105 -19.77 -10.34 23.87
CA ASN A 105 -20.93 -10.61 24.73
C ASN A 105 -21.70 -11.82 24.21
N GLU A 106 -22.75 -12.25 24.92
CA GLU A 106 -23.54 -13.45 24.60
C GLU A 106 -24.06 -13.49 23.15
N SER A 107 -24.39 -12.34 22.56
CA SER A 107 -24.87 -12.28 21.17
C SER A 107 -23.86 -12.79 20.14
N HIS A 108 -22.56 -12.73 20.45
CA HIS A 108 -21.48 -13.17 19.56
C HIS A 108 -21.37 -14.71 19.48
N SER A 109 -22.06 -15.42 20.36
CA SER A 109 -22.26 -16.87 20.28
C SER A 109 -23.52 -17.25 19.50
N SER A 110 -24.19 -16.30 18.85
CA SER A 110 -25.34 -16.62 18.00
C SER A 110 -24.87 -17.35 16.72
N PRO A 111 -25.49 -18.48 16.37
CA PRO A 111 -25.02 -19.27 15.23
C PRO A 111 -25.50 -18.69 13.90
N ILE A 112 -24.60 -18.67 12.91
CA ILE A 112 -24.84 -18.05 11.60
C ILE A 112 -24.53 -19.05 10.49
N ALA A 113 -25.46 -19.22 9.55
CA ALA A 113 -25.25 -20.06 8.38
C ALA A 113 -24.94 -19.21 7.14
N LEU A 114 -23.96 -19.65 6.36
CA LEU A 114 -23.67 -19.07 5.05
C LEU A 114 -23.73 -20.19 4.01
N ILE A 115 -24.51 -19.98 2.94
CA ILE A 115 -24.72 -20.97 1.89
C ILE A 115 -23.93 -20.55 0.65
N GLY A 116 -23.04 -21.44 0.21
CA GLY A 116 -22.05 -21.17 -0.84
C GLY A 116 -20.73 -20.66 -0.26
N CYS A 117 -19.60 -21.12 -0.80
CA CYS A 117 -18.26 -20.76 -0.36
C CYS A 117 -17.53 -19.84 -1.38
N GLY A 118 -18.29 -18.99 -2.07
CA GLY A 118 -17.78 -18.02 -3.04
C GLY A 118 -17.32 -16.69 -2.38
N PRO A 119 -16.90 -15.71 -3.20
CA PRO A 119 -16.40 -14.41 -2.73
C PRO A 119 -17.32 -13.68 -1.74
N ALA A 120 -18.63 -13.69 -2.00
CA ALA A 120 -19.61 -13.02 -1.15
C ALA A 120 -19.68 -13.62 0.25
N SER A 121 -19.82 -14.95 0.35
CA SER A 121 -19.87 -15.65 1.64
C SER A 121 -18.55 -15.59 2.39
N ILE A 122 -17.40 -15.72 1.71
CA ILE A 122 -16.08 -15.59 2.34
C ILE A 122 -15.93 -14.19 2.94
N SER A 123 -16.33 -13.15 2.22
CA SER A 123 -16.31 -11.77 2.72
C SER A 123 -17.23 -11.60 3.93
N CYS A 124 -18.48 -12.06 3.83
CA CYS A 124 -19.46 -11.96 4.91
C CYS A 124 -18.97 -12.66 6.19
N ALA A 125 -18.54 -13.92 6.08
CA ALA A 125 -17.97 -14.69 7.19
C ALA A 125 -16.73 -14.00 7.78
N SER A 126 -15.85 -13.46 6.93
CA SER A 126 -14.64 -12.76 7.39
C SER A 126 -14.98 -11.55 8.26
N PHE A 127 -15.93 -10.71 7.84
CA PHE A 127 -16.32 -9.53 8.60
C PHE A 127 -17.12 -9.88 9.86
N LEU A 128 -17.97 -10.90 9.83
CA LEU A 128 -18.64 -11.42 11.03
C LEU A 128 -17.63 -11.97 12.05
N ALA A 129 -16.64 -12.75 11.61
CA ALA A 129 -15.58 -13.24 12.49
C ALA A 129 -14.75 -12.09 13.08
N ARG A 130 -14.48 -11.04 12.29
CA ARG A 130 -13.81 -9.81 12.77
C ARG A 130 -14.63 -9.04 13.79
N LEU A 131 -15.96 -9.06 13.69
CA LEU A 131 -16.90 -8.51 14.68
C LEU A 131 -17.00 -9.38 15.94
N GLY A 132 -16.37 -10.56 15.97
CA GLY A 132 -16.26 -11.39 17.16
C GLY A 132 -17.20 -12.59 17.20
N TYR A 133 -18.01 -12.84 16.16
CA TYR A 133 -18.87 -14.03 16.09
C TYR A 133 -18.03 -15.32 16.00
N THR A 134 -18.35 -16.32 16.82
CA THR A 134 -17.54 -17.55 16.94
C THR A 134 -18.28 -18.87 16.75
N ASP A 135 -19.61 -18.88 16.83
CA ASP A 135 -20.40 -20.12 16.84
C ASP A 135 -20.96 -20.44 15.44
N ASP A 136 -20.80 -21.69 15.01
CA ASP A 136 -21.35 -22.27 13.79
C ASP A 136 -22.45 -23.32 14.07
N SER A 137 -22.86 -23.49 15.33
CA SER A 137 -23.84 -24.51 15.77
C SER A 137 -25.28 -23.98 15.85
N GLY A 138 -26.04 -24.14 14.76
CA GLY A 138 -27.45 -23.71 14.66
C GLY A 138 -27.65 -22.57 13.66
N VAL A 139 -28.83 -21.93 13.64
CA VAL A 139 -29.11 -20.84 12.68
C VAL A 139 -29.98 -19.75 13.29
N LYS A 140 -29.40 -18.56 13.50
CA LYS A 140 -30.11 -17.31 13.84
C LYS A 140 -30.15 -16.32 12.69
N ALA A 141 -29.17 -16.36 11.80
CA ALA A 141 -29.13 -15.61 10.56
C ALA A 141 -28.60 -16.49 9.42
N VAL A 142 -29.05 -16.21 8.20
CA VAL A 142 -28.63 -16.92 6.97
C VAL A 142 -28.14 -15.90 5.95
N PHE A 143 -26.97 -16.17 5.36
CA PHE A 143 -26.49 -15.46 4.18
C PHE A 143 -26.46 -16.40 2.96
N ILE A 144 -27.13 -16.02 1.88
CA ILE A 144 -27.21 -16.77 0.63
C ILE A 144 -26.21 -16.18 -0.36
N GLY A 145 -25.12 -16.89 -0.61
CA GLY A 145 -24.04 -16.51 -1.53
C GLY A 145 -23.68 -17.64 -2.50
N ILE A 146 -24.70 -18.33 -3.04
CA ILE A 146 -24.54 -19.51 -3.91
C ILE A 146 -24.12 -19.17 -5.35
N GLY A 147 -24.17 -17.89 -5.72
CA GLY A 147 -23.95 -17.44 -7.10
C GLY A 147 -25.05 -17.87 -8.06
N MET A 148 -24.70 -18.04 -9.33
CA MET A 148 -25.58 -18.54 -10.40
C MET A 148 -25.11 -19.93 -10.87
N PRO A 149 -25.69 -21.02 -10.34
CA PRO A 149 -25.13 -22.36 -10.50
C PRO A 149 -25.20 -22.89 -11.94
N GLU A 150 -26.31 -22.64 -12.64
CA GLU A 150 -26.60 -23.28 -13.92
C GLU A 150 -26.16 -22.43 -15.13
N PRO A 151 -25.75 -23.05 -16.25
CA PRO A 151 -25.47 -22.33 -17.48
C PRO A 151 -26.76 -21.89 -18.19
N LYS A 152 -26.71 -20.72 -18.83
CA LYS A 152 -27.78 -20.30 -19.73
C LYS A 152 -27.75 -21.13 -21.02
N LYS A 153 -28.85 -21.83 -21.32
CA LYS A 153 -29.00 -22.67 -22.52
C LYS A 153 -30.01 -22.06 -23.50
N ILE A 154 -29.90 -22.46 -24.76
CA ILE A 154 -30.84 -22.15 -25.84
C ILE A 154 -31.16 -23.43 -26.61
N ASP A 155 -32.31 -23.46 -27.28
CA ASP A 155 -32.89 -24.69 -27.84
C ASP A 155 -32.03 -25.34 -28.93
N VAL A 156 -31.22 -24.56 -29.65
CA VAL A 156 -30.33 -25.09 -30.71
C VAL A 156 -29.30 -26.13 -30.20
N PHE A 157 -29.03 -26.16 -28.89
CA PHE A 157 -28.12 -27.13 -28.27
C PHE A 157 -28.81 -28.30 -27.59
N GLN A 158 -30.14 -28.40 -27.68
CA GLN A 158 -30.89 -29.47 -27.05
C GLN A 158 -30.43 -30.84 -27.57
N GLY A 159 -30.18 -31.78 -26.65
CA GLY A 159 -29.70 -33.12 -26.98
C GLY A 159 -28.19 -33.24 -27.26
N LEU A 160 -27.46 -32.12 -27.38
CA LEU A 160 -26.00 -32.16 -27.51
C LEU A 160 -25.33 -32.44 -26.16
N THR A 161 -24.21 -33.15 -26.22
CA THR A 161 -23.46 -33.59 -25.04
C THR A 161 -21.95 -33.45 -25.29
N GLN A 162 -21.15 -33.66 -24.25
CA GLN A 162 -19.69 -33.62 -24.34
C GLN A 162 -19.14 -34.66 -25.32
N SER A 163 -19.79 -35.82 -25.49
CA SER A 163 -19.36 -36.84 -26.48
C SER A 163 -19.48 -36.37 -27.93
N HIS A 164 -20.41 -35.46 -28.20
CA HIS A 164 -20.55 -34.81 -29.50
C HIS A 164 -19.47 -33.75 -29.76
N GLY A 165 -18.86 -33.21 -28.69
CA GLY A 165 -17.96 -32.06 -28.72
C GLY A 165 -18.60 -30.75 -28.23
N PHE A 166 -19.80 -30.80 -27.64
CA PHE A 166 -20.47 -29.63 -27.08
C PHE A 166 -20.22 -29.48 -25.59
N PHE A 167 -19.91 -28.26 -25.16
CA PHE A 167 -19.78 -27.89 -23.75
C PHE A 167 -20.54 -26.59 -23.47
N THR A 168 -21.07 -26.44 -22.27
CA THR A 168 -21.29 -25.10 -21.70
C THR A 168 -20.04 -24.66 -20.96
N SER A 169 -19.91 -23.36 -20.66
CA SER A 169 -18.82 -22.86 -19.82
C SER A 169 -18.81 -23.49 -18.42
N LYS A 170 -19.99 -23.82 -17.88
CA LYS A 170 -20.17 -24.53 -16.59
C LYS A 170 -19.78 -26.01 -16.66
N ASP A 171 -19.61 -26.59 -17.85
CA ASP A 171 -18.97 -27.90 -18.03
C ASP A 171 -17.45 -27.73 -18.22
N PHE A 172 -17.07 -26.89 -19.18
CA PHE A 172 -15.70 -26.82 -19.68
C PHE A 172 -14.71 -26.24 -18.68
N LEU A 173 -14.99 -25.06 -18.11
CA LEU A 173 -14.05 -24.38 -17.21
C LEU A 173 -13.79 -25.18 -15.93
N PRO A 174 -14.79 -25.79 -15.26
CA PRO A 174 -14.53 -26.66 -14.11
C PRO A 174 -13.65 -27.87 -14.44
N MET A 175 -13.76 -28.46 -15.64
CA MET A 175 -12.87 -29.55 -16.07
C MET A 175 -11.42 -29.06 -16.21
N VAL A 176 -11.22 -27.91 -16.87
CA VAL A 176 -9.88 -27.30 -17.01
C VAL A 176 -9.31 -26.91 -15.65
N ALA A 177 -10.11 -26.28 -14.78
CA ALA A 177 -9.70 -25.87 -13.44
C ALA A 177 -9.29 -27.06 -12.58
N ALA A 178 -10.10 -28.12 -12.55
CA ALA A 178 -9.79 -29.32 -11.77
C ALA A 178 -8.55 -30.07 -12.25
N ALA A 179 -8.17 -29.93 -13.53
CA ALA A 179 -6.95 -30.51 -14.09
C ALA A 179 -5.70 -29.62 -13.95
N SER A 180 -5.87 -28.30 -13.75
CA SER A 180 -4.77 -27.33 -13.75
C SER A 180 -4.46 -26.69 -12.39
N LYS A 181 -5.32 -26.88 -11.38
CA LYS A 181 -5.19 -26.30 -10.04
C LYS A 181 -5.00 -27.40 -8.98
N PRO A 182 -3.74 -27.74 -8.63
CA PRO A 182 -3.46 -28.64 -7.52
C PRO A 182 -4.16 -28.19 -6.23
N GLY A 183 -4.65 -29.15 -5.43
CA GLY A 183 -5.40 -28.90 -4.19
C GLY A 183 -6.90 -28.57 -4.38
N MET A 184 -7.39 -28.38 -5.61
CA MET A 184 -8.81 -28.09 -5.85
C MET A 184 -9.73 -29.33 -5.76
N CYS A 185 -9.25 -30.53 -6.14
CA CYS A 185 -10.02 -31.78 -6.13
C CYS A 185 -9.21 -32.90 -5.47
N GLY A 186 -9.82 -33.67 -4.57
CA GLY A 186 -9.21 -34.87 -3.98
C GLY A 186 -9.17 -36.10 -4.91
N CYS A 187 -9.53 -35.92 -6.17
CA CYS A 187 -9.52 -36.97 -7.18
C CYS A 187 -8.12 -37.13 -7.77
N SER A 188 -7.59 -38.37 -7.78
CA SER A 188 -6.27 -38.64 -8.37
C SER A 188 -6.28 -38.40 -9.89
N LYS A 189 -5.40 -37.50 -10.36
CA LYS A 189 -5.08 -37.24 -11.79
C LYS A 189 -6.26 -36.96 -12.72
N LYS A 190 -6.81 -35.74 -12.67
CA LYS A 190 -7.63 -35.22 -13.78
C LYS A 190 -6.74 -34.73 -14.92
N SER A 191 -6.95 -35.27 -16.11
CA SER A 191 -6.31 -34.77 -17.32
C SER A 191 -7.05 -33.55 -17.88
N LEU A 192 -6.31 -32.67 -18.54
CA LEU A 192 -6.92 -31.59 -19.32
C LEU A 192 -7.87 -32.18 -20.39
N PRO A 193 -8.99 -31.52 -20.70
CA PRO A 193 -9.80 -31.85 -21.86
C PRO A 193 -8.95 -31.89 -23.13
N HIS A 194 -9.17 -32.86 -24.01
CA HIS A 194 -8.42 -32.99 -25.27
C HIS A 194 -9.23 -32.42 -26.44
N LEU A 195 -8.95 -31.16 -26.82
CA LEU A 195 -9.68 -30.44 -27.86
C LEU A 195 -8.88 -30.35 -29.17
N LYS A 196 -8.66 -31.47 -29.87
CA LYS A 196 -7.95 -31.46 -31.15
C LYS A 196 -8.85 -31.00 -32.30
N GLY A 197 -8.63 -29.79 -32.81
CA GLY A 197 -9.37 -29.26 -33.97
C GLY A 197 -9.71 -27.78 -33.82
N ARG A 198 -10.82 -27.37 -34.43
CA ARG A 198 -11.36 -26.00 -34.37
C ARG A 198 -12.43 -25.91 -33.28
N VAL A 199 -12.31 -24.89 -32.45
CA VAL A 199 -13.24 -24.61 -31.35
C VAL A 199 -13.99 -23.32 -31.66
N ILE A 200 -15.32 -23.37 -31.58
CA ILE A 200 -16.18 -22.18 -31.57
C ILE A 200 -16.54 -21.88 -30.12
N VAL A 201 -16.32 -20.65 -29.67
CA VAL A 201 -16.78 -20.15 -28.38
C VAL A 201 -17.86 -19.11 -28.61
N LEU A 202 -19.01 -19.25 -27.94
CA LEU A 202 -20.18 -18.39 -28.17
C LEU A 202 -20.37 -17.46 -26.98
N GLY A 203 -20.17 -16.16 -27.20
CA GLY A 203 -20.30 -15.14 -26.16
C GLY A 203 -19.29 -14.01 -26.32
N ALA A 204 -19.44 -12.97 -25.50
CA ALA A 204 -18.59 -11.78 -25.51
C ALA A 204 -18.40 -11.15 -24.11
N GLY A 205 -18.55 -11.93 -23.05
CA GLY A 205 -18.16 -11.53 -21.68
C GLY A 205 -16.96 -12.34 -21.22
N ASP A 206 -16.46 -12.09 -20.01
CA ASP A 206 -15.24 -12.69 -19.45
C ASP A 206 -15.22 -14.22 -19.62
N THR A 207 -16.34 -14.88 -19.30
CA THR A 207 -16.50 -16.34 -19.45
C THR A 207 -16.16 -16.83 -20.86
N ALA A 208 -16.46 -16.07 -21.91
CA ALA A 208 -16.17 -16.46 -23.29
C ALA A 208 -14.68 -16.36 -23.60
N PHE A 209 -13.99 -15.32 -23.12
CA PHE A 209 -12.56 -15.15 -23.34
C PHE A 209 -11.73 -16.14 -22.53
N ASP A 210 -12.13 -16.42 -21.28
CA ASP A 210 -11.59 -17.53 -20.47
C ASP A 210 -11.76 -18.89 -21.16
N CYS A 211 -12.94 -19.16 -21.73
CA CYS A 211 -13.16 -20.40 -22.49
C CYS A 211 -12.24 -20.47 -23.72
N ALA A 212 -12.02 -19.34 -24.39
CA ALA A 212 -11.19 -19.28 -25.59
C ALA A 212 -9.71 -19.57 -25.29
N THR A 213 -9.14 -18.87 -24.31
CA THR A 213 -7.72 -19.06 -23.91
C THR A 213 -7.49 -20.42 -23.25
N SER A 214 -8.47 -20.94 -22.50
CA SER A 214 -8.44 -22.29 -21.92
C SER A 214 -8.51 -23.39 -23.00
N ALA A 215 -9.28 -23.17 -24.08
CA ALA A 215 -9.35 -24.12 -25.19
C ALA A 215 -7.98 -24.30 -25.88
N LEU A 216 -7.16 -23.23 -25.96
CA LEU A 216 -5.79 -23.33 -26.46
C LEU A 216 -4.91 -24.22 -25.58
N ARG A 217 -5.04 -24.14 -24.24
CA ARG A 217 -4.34 -25.04 -23.29
C ARG A 217 -4.78 -26.49 -23.45
N CYS A 218 -6.02 -26.72 -23.88
CA CYS A 218 -6.58 -28.05 -24.17
C CYS A 218 -6.14 -28.63 -25.53
N GLY A 219 -5.30 -27.92 -26.29
CA GLY A 219 -4.76 -28.38 -27.57
C GLY A 219 -5.57 -27.96 -28.82
N ALA A 220 -6.46 -26.97 -28.69
CA ALA A 220 -7.17 -26.41 -29.84
C ALA A 220 -6.19 -25.86 -30.87
N SER A 221 -6.40 -26.19 -32.14
CA SER A 221 -5.56 -25.70 -33.24
C SER A 221 -5.95 -24.30 -33.71
N ARG A 222 -7.22 -23.93 -33.50
CA ARG A 222 -7.80 -22.62 -33.81
C ARG A 222 -9.03 -22.40 -32.96
N VAL A 223 -9.18 -21.20 -32.42
CA VAL A 223 -10.33 -20.80 -31.61
C VAL A 223 -10.98 -19.58 -32.26
N THR A 224 -12.29 -19.64 -32.47
CA THR A 224 -13.09 -18.52 -32.99
C THR A 224 -14.14 -18.15 -31.96
N VAL A 225 -14.06 -16.94 -31.43
CA VAL A 225 -15.05 -16.34 -30.53
C VAL A 225 -16.12 -15.66 -31.38
N VAL A 226 -17.36 -16.15 -31.29
CA VAL A 226 -18.49 -15.70 -32.10
C VAL A 226 -19.51 -15.01 -31.20
N PHE A 227 -19.99 -13.84 -31.63
CA PHE A 227 -20.93 -13.05 -30.85
C PHE A 227 -21.95 -12.32 -31.74
N ARG A 228 -23.16 -12.15 -31.20
CA ARG A 228 -24.35 -11.64 -31.91
C ARG A 228 -24.41 -10.12 -32.11
N LYS A 229 -23.35 -9.39 -31.75
CA LYS A 229 -23.26 -7.92 -31.87
C LYS A 229 -21.93 -7.55 -32.50
N GLY A 230 -21.67 -6.25 -32.67
CA GLY A 230 -20.37 -5.73 -33.08
C GLY A 230 -19.32 -5.80 -31.98
N PHE A 231 -18.07 -5.44 -32.32
CA PHE A 231 -16.96 -5.35 -31.35
C PHE A 231 -17.22 -4.36 -30.22
N THR A 232 -17.97 -3.27 -30.48
CA THR A 232 -18.41 -2.31 -29.47
C THR A 232 -19.43 -2.91 -28.49
N GLY A 233 -19.99 -4.08 -28.80
CA GLY A 233 -20.91 -4.83 -27.93
C GLY A 233 -20.24 -5.91 -27.08
N ILE A 234 -18.90 -5.97 -27.07
CA ILE A 234 -18.16 -6.83 -26.13
C ILE A 234 -18.37 -6.29 -24.72
N ARG A 235 -18.70 -7.19 -23.79
CA ARG A 235 -18.96 -6.88 -22.38
C ARG A 235 -17.72 -7.04 -21.51
N ALA A 236 -16.81 -7.92 -21.89
CA ALA A 236 -15.53 -8.05 -21.20
C ALA A 236 -14.71 -6.77 -21.35
N VAL A 237 -13.91 -6.46 -20.34
CA VAL A 237 -13.02 -5.30 -20.41
C VAL A 237 -11.91 -5.50 -21.46
N PRO A 238 -11.32 -4.41 -21.99
CA PRO A 238 -10.29 -4.50 -23.02
C PRO A 238 -9.10 -5.39 -22.63
N GLU A 239 -8.70 -5.41 -21.35
CA GLU A 239 -7.57 -6.22 -20.87
C GLU A 239 -7.83 -7.74 -21.00
N GLU A 240 -9.08 -8.17 -20.82
CA GLU A 240 -9.50 -9.57 -20.95
C GLU A 240 -9.58 -10.00 -22.42
N MET A 241 -10.14 -9.14 -23.27
CA MET A 241 -10.16 -9.35 -24.72
C MET A 241 -8.74 -9.42 -25.31
N GLU A 242 -7.84 -8.56 -24.81
CA GLU A 242 -6.46 -8.46 -25.29
C GLU A 242 -5.69 -9.78 -25.10
N ALA A 243 -5.90 -10.49 -23.98
CA ALA A 243 -5.28 -11.79 -23.76
C ALA A 243 -5.64 -12.81 -24.86
N ALA A 244 -6.92 -12.90 -25.23
CA ALA A 244 -7.36 -13.77 -26.32
C ALA A 244 -6.81 -13.32 -27.69
N ARG A 245 -6.69 -12.00 -27.90
CA ARG A 245 -6.16 -11.41 -29.14
C ARG A 245 -4.66 -11.69 -29.31
N GLU A 246 -3.86 -11.51 -28.27
CA GLU A 246 -2.42 -11.80 -28.28
C GLU A 246 -2.13 -13.29 -28.58
N GLU A 247 -3.03 -14.17 -28.14
CA GLU A 247 -2.99 -15.60 -28.39
C GLU A 247 -3.61 -16.02 -29.74
N ARG A 248 -3.95 -15.04 -30.59
CA ARG A 248 -4.46 -15.24 -31.96
C ARG A 248 -5.81 -15.96 -32.02
N CYS A 249 -6.66 -15.78 -31.01
CA CYS A 249 -8.08 -16.12 -31.17
C CYS A 249 -8.70 -15.22 -32.25
N GLU A 250 -9.60 -15.79 -33.04
CA GLU A 250 -10.34 -15.05 -34.05
C GLU A 250 -11.67 -14.55 -33.50
N PHE A 251 -12.14 -13.41 -33.98
CA PHE A 251 -13.38 -12.80 -33.54
C PHE A 251 -14.35 -12.68 -34.71
N MET A 252 -15.56 -13.23 -34.54
CA MET A 252 -16.62 -13.21 -35.55
C MET A 252 -17.84 -12.47 -34.98
N PRO A 253 -17.93 -11.14 -35.19
CA PRO A 253 -19.08 -10.36 -34.76
C PRO A 253 -20.31 -10.63 -35.63
N TYR A 254 -21.45 -10.09 -35.19
CA TYR A 254 -22.70 -10.06 -35.95
C TYR A 254 -23.24 -11.44 -36.35
N CYS A 255 -23.11 -12.45 -35.49
CA CYS A 255 -23.52 -13.82 -35.80
C CYS A 255 -24.38 -14.42 -34.69
N SER A 256 -25.59 -14.88 -35.04
CA SER A 256 -26.50 -15.59 -34.14
C SER A 256 -26.59 -17.08 -34.49
N PRO A 257 -26.50 -17.99 -33.50
CA PRO A 257 -26.48 -19.44 -33.74
C PRO A 257 -27.85 -19.98 -34.21
N LYS A 258 -27.87 -20.80 -35.28
CA LYS A 258 -29.11 -21.37 -35.86
C LYS A 258 -29.19 -22.88 -35.86
N ALA A 259 -28.11 -23.58 -36.20
CA ALA A 259 -28.10 -25.04 -36.20
C ALA A 259 -26.70 -25.60 -35.95
N VAL A 260 -26.64 -26.78 -35.33
CA VAL A 260 -25.39 -27.54 -35.14
C VAL A 260 -25.43 -28.80 -35.99
N ASN A 261 -24.47 -28.92 -36.89
CA ASN A 261 -24.39 -30.08 -37.79
C ASN A 261 -23.54 -31.17 -37.15
N VAL A 262 -24.15 -32.33 -36.92
CA VAL A 262 -23.51 -33.52 -36.35
C VAL A 262 -23.43 -34.61 -37.40
N LYS A 263 -22.24 -35.21 -37.57
CA LYS A 263 -22.02 -36.37 -38.43
C LYS A 263 -21.28 -37.45 -37.66
N ASN A 264 -21.74 -38.69 -37.74
CA ASN A 264 -21.16 -39.83 -37.02
C ASN A 264 -21.02 -39.57 -35.50
N GLY A 265 -22.02 -38.91 -34.90
CA GLY A 265 -22.02 -38.56 -33.47
C GLY A 265 -21.02 -37.47 -33.07
N ARG A 266 -20.41 -36.73 -34.01
CA ARG A 266 -19.49 -35.62 -33.75
C ARG A 266 -19.92 -34.34 -34.46
N ILE A 267 -19.72 -33.21 -33.81
CA ILE A 267 -19.92 -31.89 -34.43
C ILE A 267 -18.91 -31.71 -35.56
N VAL A 268 -19.38 -31.21 -36.70
CA VAL A 268 -18.53 -30.91 -37.88
C VAL A 268 -18.63 -29.45 -38.34
N SER A 269 -19.71 -28.77 -37.99
CA SER A 269 -19.91 -27.34 -38.25
C SER A 269 -21.08 -26.76 -37.47
N MET A 270 -21.13 -25.43 -37.43
CA MET A 270 -22.23 -24.66 -36.87
C MET A 270 -22.71 -23.61 -37.88
N GLN A 271 -24.03 -23.52 -38.04
CA GLN A 271 -24.69 -22.53 -38.87
C GLN A 271 -25.08 -21.31 -38.05
N PHE A 272 -24.90 -20.14 -38.64
CA PHE A 272 -25.27 -18.85 -38.10
C PHE A 272 -26.04 -18.06 -39.15
N VAL A 273 -26.84 -17.11 -38.67
CA VAL A 273 -27.34 -15.99 -39.46
C VAL A 273 -26.62 -14.72 -39.06
N LYS A 274 -26.52 -13.78 -39.99
CA LYS A 274 -26.05 -12.45 -39.67
C LYS A 274 -27.08 -11.72 -38.80
N THR A 275 -26.56 -10.87 -37.92
CA THR A 275 -27.37 -9.98 -37.10
C THR A 275 -27.00 -8.54 -37.41
N ASP A 276 -27.97 -7.64 -37.44
CA ASP A 276 -27.70 -6.21 -37.58
C ASP A 276 -28.63 -5.40 -36.66
N GLN A 277 -28.40 -4.10 -36.60
CA GLN A 277 -29.11 -3.18 -35.74
C GLN A 277 -29.91 -2.17 -36.59
N HIS A 278 -31.21 -2.07 -36.32
CA HIS A 278 -32.02 -1.00 -36.88
C HIS A 278 -31.60 0.36 -36.30
N LEU A 279 -32.00 1.45 -36.96
CA LEU A 279 -31.69 2.82 -36.52
C LEU A 279 -32.24 3.16 -35.12
N ASP A 280 -33.28 2.46 -34.67
CA ASP A 280 -33.87 2.60 -33.34
C ASP A 280 -33.11 1.81 -32.24
N GLY A 281 -32.05 1.10 -32.63
CA GLY A 281 -31.22 0.30 -31.72
C GLY A 281 -31.71 -1.13 -31.51
N THR A 282 -32.83 -1.54 -32.11
CA THR A 282 -33.32 -2.92 -32.03
C THR A 282 -32.47 -3.84 -32.92
N TRP A 283 -32.20 -5.05 -32.42
CA TRP A 283 -31.38 -6.03 -33.13
C TRP A 283 -32.28 -7.02 -33.86
N TYR A 284 -31.94 -7.33 -35.12
CA TYR A 284 -32.64 -8.32 -35.93
C TYR A 284 -31.68 -9.38 -36.47
N GLU A 285 -32.24 -10.51 -36.87
CA GLU A 285 -31.55 -11.61 -37.53
C GLU A 285 -31.92 -11.60 -39.01
N ASP A 286 -30.92 -11.66 -39.88
CA ASP A 286 -31.11 -11.73 -41.34
C ASP A 286 -31.04 -13.19 -41.78
N GLU A 287 -32.21 -13.80 -41.96
CA GLU A 287 -32.36 -15.21 -42.33
C GLU A 287 -31.84 -15.53 -43.75
N GLU A 288 -31.70 -14.52 -44.63
CA GLU A 288 -31.14 -14.68 -45.97
C GLU A 288 -29.60 -14.77 -45.93
N GLN A 289 -28.98 -14.13 -44.94
CA GLN A 289 -27.54 -14.10 -44.75
C GLN A 289 -27.05 -15.20 -43.81
N GLN A 290 -26.99 -16.43 -44.33
CA GLN A 290 -26.49 -17.59 -43.59
C GLN A 290 -24.99 -17.83 -43.82
N LEU A 291 -24.32 -18.29 -42.77
CA LEU A 291 -22.93 -18.74 -42.86
C LEU A 291 -22.72 -20.00 -42.04
N THR A 292 -21.85 -20.89 -42.54
CA THR A 292 -21.50 -22.14 -41.85
C THR A 292 -20.02 -22.12 -41.49
N LEU A 293 -19.71 -22.20 -40.20
CA LEU A 293 -18.35 -22.33 -39.70
C LEU A 293 -18.07 -23.79 -39.37
N LYS A 294 -17.01 -24.35 -39.96
CA LYS A 294 -16.54 -25.69 -39.62
C LYS A 294 -15.93 -25.68 -38.22
N ALA A 295 -16.35 -26.62 -37.37
CA ALA A 295 -15.91 -26.74 -36.00
C ALA A 295 -15.98 -28.19 -35.54
N ASP A 296 -15.08 -28.57 -34.65
CA ASP A 296 -15.04 -29.90 -34.04
C ASP A 296 -15.61 -29.84 -32.61
N TYR A 297 -15.55 -28.66 -31.99
CA TYR A 297 -16.07 -28.39 -30.65
C TYR A 297 -16.80 -27.05 -30.59
N ILE A 298 -17.82 -26.99 -29.76
CA ILE A 298 -18.59 -25.76 -29.48
C ILE A 298 -18.65 -25.58 -27.97
N ILE A 299 -18.34 -24.37 -27.51
CA ILE A 299 -18.43 -23.97 -26.11
C ILE A 299 -19.41 -22.81 -25.98
N SER A 300 -20.55 -23.01 -25.31
CA SER A 300 -21.52 -21.95 -25.03
C SER A 300 -21.16 -21.20 -23.75
N ALA A 301 -20.95 -19.89 -23.86
CA ALA A 301 -20.57 -18.99 -22.77
C ALA A 301 -21.54 -17.81 -22.64
N PHE A 302 -22.85 -18.09 -22.64
CA PHE A 302 -23.91 -17.08 -22.58
C PHE A 302 -24.20 -16.51 -21.19
N GLY A 303 -23.42 -16.93 -20.18
CA GLY A 303 -23.62 -16.59 -18.78
C GLY A 303 -24.32 -17.71 -18.01
N SER A 304 -24.72 -17.36 -16.80
CA SER A 304 -25.26 -18.30 -15.81
C SER A 304 -26.61 -17.81 -15.27
N THR A 305 -27.36 -18.70 -14.65
CA THR A 305 -28.72 -18.44 -14.17
C THR A 305 -29.02 -19.31 -12.94
N LEU A 306 -30.22 -19.15 -12.39
CA LEU A 306 -30.79 -19.92 -11.29
C LEU A 306 -32.17 -20.39 -11.74
N LEU A 307 -32.29 -21.67 -12.07
CA LEU A 307 -33.51 -22.27 -12.64
C LEU A 307 -33.94 -23.55 -11.92
N ASP A 308 -33.06 -24.17 -11.13
CA ASP A 308 -33.31 -25.39 -10.39
C ASP A 308 -34.49 -25.19 -9.42
N PRO A 309 -35.63 -25.87 -9.66
CA PRO A 309 -36.82 -25.68 -8.84
C PRO A 309 -36.61 -26.03 -7.37
N ASP A 310 -35.74 -27.00 -7.07
CA ASP A 310 -35.48 -27.45 -5.70
C ASP A 310 -34.66 -26.38 -4.95
N VAL A 311 -33.68 -25.78 -5.61
CA VAL A 311 -32.89 -24.66 -5.04
C VAL A 311 -33.77 -23.44 -4.81
N VAL A 312 -34.62 -23.08 -5.78
CA VAL A 312 -35.56 -21.96 -5.64
C VAL A 312 -36.57 -22.23 -4.52
N SER A 313 -37.10 -23.45 -4.44
CA SER A 313 -38.03 -23.86 -3.37
C SER A 313 -37.37 -23.86 -2.00
N ALA A 314 -36.09 -24.21 -1.90
CA ALA A 314 -35.34 -24.18 -0.64
C ALA A 314 -35.14 -22.76 -0.07
N MET A 315 -35.30 -21.73 -0.91
CA MET A 315 -35.25 -20.32 -0.47
C MET A 315 -36.60 -19.77 -0.01
N ALA A 316 -37.71 -20.52 -0.14
CA ALA A 316 -39.01 -20.06 0.34
C ALA A 316 -38.96 -19.78 1.86
N PRO A 317 -39.56 -18.67 2.36
CA PRO A 317 -40.50 -17.77 1.67
C PRO A 317 -39.86 -16.51 1.05
N VAL A 318 -38.55 -16.49 0.75
CA VAL A 318 -37.89 -15.32 0.14
C VAL A 318 -38.53 -14.97 -1.21
N GLY A 319 -38.91 -13.71 -1.38
CA GLY A 319 -39.49 -13.21 -2.61
C GLY A 319 -38.46 -13.16 -3.76
N MET A 320 -38.88 -13.53 -4.97
CA MET A 320 -38.06 -13.45 -6.18
C MET A 320 -38.43 -12.23 -7.02
N ASN A 321 -37.47 -11.64 -7.73
CA ASN A 321 -37.70 -10.54 -8.66
C ASN A 321 -37.98 -11.04 -10.10
N LYS A 322 -38.19 -10.11 -11.04
CA LYS A 322 -38.49 -10.42 -12.45
C LYS A 322 -37.36 -11.17 -13.20
N LEU A 323 -36.14 -11.13 -12.68
CA LEU A 323 -34.98 -11.82 -13.23
C LEU A 323 -34.82 -13.24 -12.67
N GLY A 324 -35.71 -13.67 -11.78
CA GLY A 324 -35.65 -14.99 -11.12
C GLY A 324 -34.62 -15.05 -9.99
N THR A 325 -34.22 -13.90 -9.42
CA THR A 325 -33.27 -13.84 -8.30
C THR A 325 -33.92 -13.34 -7.02
N PRO A 326 -33.36 -13.67 -5.83
CA PRO A 326 -33.83 -13.14 -4.55
C PRO A 326 -33.98 -11.63 -4.54
N LYS A 327 -35.09 -11.14 -3.98
CA LYS A 327 -35.31 -9.71 -3.75
C LYS A 327 -34.49 -9.28 -2.55
N VAL A 328 -33.55 -8.36 -2.78
CA VAL A 328 -32.70 -7.79 -1.75
C VAL A 328 -32.82 -6.27 -1.69
N ASP A 329 -32.68 -5.71 -0.50
CA ASP A 329 -32.44 -4.29 -0.31
C ASP A 329 -30.97 -3.96 -0.65
N LYS A 330 -30.75 -3.04 -1.59
CA LYS A 330 -29.42 -2.74 -2.12
C LYS A 330 -28.48 -2.05 -1.12
N THR A 331 -29.01 -1.54 0.00
CA THR A 331 -28.22 -0.83 1.01
C THR A 331 -27.82 -1.74 2.18
N THR A 332 -28.59 -2.79 2.44
CA THR A 332 -28.41 -3.69 3.58
C THR A 332 -28.16 -5.14 3.19
N GLN A 333 -28.44 -5.53 1.95
CA GLN A 333 -28.44 -6.91 1.46
C GLN A 333 -29.43 -7.84 2.18
N ALA A 334 -30.39 -7.28 2.92
CA ALA A 334 -31.48 -8.02 3.55
C ALA A 334 -32.52 -8.44 2.52
N THR A 335 -33.11 -9.62 2.68
CA THR A 335 -34.29 -10.02 1.91
C THR A 335 -35.57 -9.51 2.56
N ASP A 336 -36.73 -9.88 2.02
CA ASP A 336 -38.03 -9.66 2.64
C ASP A 336 -38.32 -10.60 3.84
N VAL A 337 -37.42 -11.54 4.14
CA VAL A 337 -37.50 -12.44 5.28
C VAL A 337 -36.50 -12.00 6.36
N PRO A 338 -36.96 -11.58 7.56
CA PRO A 338 -36.06 -11.18 8.65
C PRO A 338 -35.04 -12.27 9.00
N GLY A 339 -33.77 -11.88 9.13
CA GLY A 339 -32.67 -12.81 9.41
C GLY A 339 -32.11 -13.53 8.19
N VAL A 340 -32.66 -13.30 6.99
CA VAL A 340 -32.13 -13.84 5.73
C VAL A 340 -31.58 -12.70 4.87
N PHE A 341 -30.36 -12.91 4.37
CA PHE A 341 -29.59 -11.96 3.57
C PHE A 341 -29.07 -12.67 2.33
N ALA A 342 -28.79 -11.94 1.25
CA ALA A 342 -28.22 -12.50 0.03
C ALA A 342 -27.29 -11.50 -0.67
N GLY A 343 -26.25 -12.00 -1.33
CA GLY A 343 -25.25 -11.14 -1.97
C GLY A 343 -24.38 -11.87 -3.01
N GLY A 344 -23.69 -11.11 -3.85
CA GLY A 344 -22.95 -11.62 -5.01
C GLY A 344 -23.85 -11.89 -6.20
N ASP A 345 -23.42 -12.74 -7.14
CA ASP A 345 -24.14 -12.98 -8.39
C ASP A 345 -25.62 -13.34 -8.18
N VAL A 346 -25.94 -14.08 -7.10
CA VAL A 346 -27.30 -14.50 -6.78
C VAL A 346 -28.21 -13.31 -6.47
N ALA A 347 -27.68 -12.19 -5.98
CA ALA A 347 -28.47 -10.96 -5.78
C ALA A 347 -28.84 -10.27 -7.11
N GLY A 348 -28.19 -10.65 -8.22
CA GLY A 348 -28.47 -10.14 -9.57
C GLY A 348 -28.00 -8.71 -9.81
N VAL A 349 -27.05 -8.20 -9.00
CA VAL A 349 -26.48 -6.86 -9.13
C VAL A 349 -24.97 -6.90 -9.38
N ALA A 350 -24.23 -7.72 -8.63
CA ALA A 350 -22.80 -7.87 -8.79
C ALA A 350 -22.46 -8.58 -10.12
N GLU A 351 -21.50 -8.04 -10.86
CA GLU A 351 -20.94 -8.68 -12.07
C GLU A 351 -19.46 -9.06 -11.88
N THR A 352 -18.83 -8.60 -10.79
CA THR A 352 -17.41 -8.82 -10.51
C THR A 352 -17.18 -9.47 -9.13
N THR A 353 -15.98 -10.04 -8.95
CA THR A 353 -15.56 -10.59 -7.66
C THR A 353 -15.54 -9.53 -6.56
N VAL A 354 -15.08 -8.30 -6.85
CA VAL A 354 -14.96 -7.23 -5.85
C VAL A 354 -16.32 -6.69 -5.41
N GLU A 355 -17.32 -6.65 -6.31
CA GLU A 355 -18.70 -6.32 -5.95
C GLU A 355 -19.32 -7.42 -5.09
N SER A 356 -19.11 -8.69 -5.44
CA SER A 356 -19.56 -9.82 -4.62
C SER A 356 -18.95 -9.77 -3.20
N VAL A 357 -17.66 -9.44 -3.09
CA VAL A 357 -17.00 -9.20 -1.80
C VAL A 357 -17.67 -8.04 -1.05
N ASN A 358 -18.00 -6.96 -1.74
CA ASN A 358 -18.68 -5.82 -1.13
C ASN A 358 -20.09 -6.16 -0.62
N ASP A 359 -20.86 -6.94 -1.37
CA ASP A 359 -22.17 -7.40 -0.91
C ASP A 359 -22.06 -8.19 0.40
N GLY A 360 -21.07 -9.09 0.49
CA GLY A 360 -20.78 -9.81 1.74
C GLY A 360 -20.36 -8.88 2.90
N LYS A 361 -19.56 -7.85 2.60
CA LYS A 361 -19.13 -6.81 3.57
C LYS A 361 -20.33 -6.02 4.11
N VAL A 362 -21.21 -5.57 3.23
CA VAL A 362 -22.44 -4.85 3.59
C VAL A 362 -23.39 -5.75 4.40
N ALA A 363 -23.60 -6.98 3.94
CA ALA A 363 -24.44 -7.95 4.62
C ALA A 363 -23.94 -8.26 6.04
N ALA A 364 -22.63 -8.36 6.26
CA ALA A 364 -22.06 -8.63 7.58
C ALA A 364 -22.45 -7.57 8.62
N TRP A 365 -22.47 -6.28 8.25
CA TRP A 365 -22.95 -5.23 9.15
C TRP A 365 -24.45 -5.36 9.45
N SER A 366 -25.26 -5.64 8.42
CA SER A 366 -26.70 -5.81 8.59
C SER A 366 -27.06 -7.04 9.44
N ILE A 367 -26.36 -8.16 9.23
CA ILE A 367 -26.47 -9.38 10.05
C ILE A 367 -26.07 -9.06 11.49
N HIS A 368 -24.96 -8.34 11.69
CA HIS A 368 -24.54 -7.93 13.03
C HIS A 368 -25.62 -7.09 13.71
N LYS A 369 -26.15 -6.06 13.05
CA LYS A 369 -27.23 -5.23 13.60
C LYS A 369 -28.48 -6.06 13.94
N TYR A 370 -28.87 -6.97 13.05
CA TYR A 370 -30.00 -7.86 13.27
C TYR A 370 -29.80 -8.73 14.51
N ILE A 371 -28.67 -9.45 14.61
CA ILE A 371 -28.38 -10.32 15.75
C ILE A 371 -28.31 -9.51 17.05
N GLN A 372 -27.58 -8.39 17.07
CA GLN A 372 -27.48 -7.53 18.25
C GLN A 372 -28.88 -7.08 18.74
N SER A 373 -29.78 -6.73 17.82
CA SER A 373 -31.14 -6.33 18.17
C SER A 373 -31.98 -7.45 18.81
N LEU A 374 -31.74 -8.71 18.44
CA LEU A 374 -32.40 -9.87 19.07
C LEU A 374 -32.00 -10.05 20.54
N HIS A 375 -30.82 -9.54 20.92
CA HIS A 375 -30.29 -9.55 22.28
C HIS A 375 -30.50 -8.22 23.02
N GLY A 376 -31.29 -7.29 22.45
CA GLY A 376 -31.57 -5.98 23.07
C GLY A 376 -30.42 -4.98 23.00
N ASN A 377 -29.39 -5.24 22.19
CA ASN A 377 -28.24 -4.35 22.02
C ASN A 377 -28.48 -3.38 20.85
N ASP A 378 -28.13 -2.10 21.04
CA ASP A 378 -28.12 -1.09 19.99
C ASP A 378 -26.67 -0.76 19.57
N VAL A 379 -26.36 -1.01 18.30
CA VAL A 379 -25.04 -0.75 17.69
C VAL A 379 -25.03 0.49 16.80
N GLY A 380 -26.13 1.23 16.75
CA GLY A 380 -26.30 2.44 15.97
C GLY A 380 -26.47 2.20 14.47
N ASN A 381 -26.50 3.30 13.72
CA ASN A 381 -26.70 3.28 12.26
C ASN A 381 -25.41 3.47 11.46
N THR A 382 -24.34 3.98 12.08
CA THR A 382 -23.05 4.18 11.44
C THR A 382 -22.27 2.86 11.43
N PRO A 383 -21.95 2.27 10.26
CA PRO A 383 -21.19 1.03 10.20
C PRO A 383 -19.79 1.15 10.81
N LYS A 384 -19.43 0.18 11.67
CA LYS A 384 -18.11 0.08 12.33
C LYS A 384 -17.51 -1.30 12.12
N LEU A 385 -17.25 -1.67 10.87
CA LEU A 385 -16.61 -2.94 10.55
C LEU A 385 -15.13 -2.91 10.98
N PRO A 386 -14.64 -3.91 11.74
CA PRO A 386 -13.24 -3.93 12.16
C PRO A 386 -12.27 -4.18 10.99
N MET A 387 -11.08 -3.59 11.10
CA MET A 387 -9.99 -3.76 10.16
C MET A 387 -9.40 -5.19 10.17
N PHE A 388 -8.43 -5.43 9.31
CA PHE A 388 -7.62 -6.65 9.31
C PHE A 388 -6.45 -6.52 10.30
N TYR A 389 -6.27 -7.51 11.17
CA TYR A 389 -5.21 -7.53 12.18
C TYR A 389 -4.38 -8.81 12.10
N THR A 390 -3.11 -8.71 12.47
CA THR A 390 -2.16 -9.82 12.64
C THR A 390 -1.37 -9.65 13.95
N PRO A 391 -0.56 -10.63 14.38
CA PRO A 391 0.31 -10.45 15.55
C PRO A 391 1.32 -9.29 15.42
N ILE A 392 1.59 -8.80 14.20
CA ILE A 392 2.43 -7.61 14.00
C ILE A 392 1.78 -6.38 14.63
N ASP A 393 0.45 -6.24 14.59
CA ASP A 393 -0.25 -5.06 15.10
C ASP A 393 -0.11 -4.91 16.63
N GLU A 394 0.16 -6.01 17.33
CA GLU A 394 0.33 -6.04 18.79
C GLU A 394 1.76 -5.69 19.24
N ILE A 395 2.69 -5.47 18.31
CA ILE A 395 4.07 -5.13 18.64
C ILE A 395 4.16 -3.71 19.22
N ASP A 396 4.73 -3.64 20.42
CA ASP A 396 5.02 -2.39 21.11
C ASP A 396 6.22 -1.69 20.44
N ILE A 397 5.97 -0.47 19.99
CA ILE A 397 6.96 0.42 19.38
C ILE A 397 7.20 1.67 20.24
N SER A 398 6.71 1.68 21.48
CA SER A 398 6.98 2.78 22.41
C SER A 398 8.46 2.84 22.78
N VAL A 399 8.90 4.03 23.18
CA VAL A 399 10.29 4.29 23.59
C VAL A 399 10.31 5.30 24.71
N GLU A 400 11.26 5.17 25.64
CA GLU A 400 11.48 6.13 26.70
C GLU A 400 12.82 6.84 26.50
N MET A 401 12.80 8.16 26.60
CA MET A 401 14.00 8.99 26.49
C MET A 401 13.94 10.09 27.56
N CYS A 402 14.99 10.16 28.39
CA CYS A 402 15.10 11.16 29.48
C CYS A 402 13.91 11.15 30.46
N GLY A 403 13.33 9.98 30.75
CA GLY A 403 12.16 9.84 31.63
C GLY A 403 10.83 10.24 30.97
N VAL A 404 10.83 10.57 29.67
CA VAL A 404 9.64 10.88 28.89
C VAL A 404 9.29 9.69 28.02
N LYS A 405 8.06 9.19 28.15
CA LYS A 405 7.54 8.06 27.36
C LYS A 405 6.90 8.55 26.07
N PHE A 406 7.30 7.97 24.96
CA PHE A 406 6.74 8.19 23.63
C PHE A 406 5.95 6.96 23.21
N GLU A 407 4.69 7.13 22.78
CA GLU A 407 3.84 6.02 22.30
C GLU A 407 4.42 5.32 21.07
N ASN A 408 5.17 6.07 20.25
CA ASN A 408 5.95 5.60 19.11
C ASN A 408 7.09 6.60 18.85
N PRO A 409 8.17 6.23 18.14
CA PRO A 409 9.35 7.07 18.03
C PRO A 409 9.21 8.19 16.98
N PHE A 410 8.05 8.34 16.32
CA PHE A 410 7.89 9.28 15.21
C PHE A 410 7.20 10.58 15.67
N GLY A 411 7.77 11.71 15.27
CA GLY A 411 7.22 13.03 15.59
C GLY A 411 7.43 14.06 14.50
N LEU A 412 6.65 15.14 14.55
CA LEU A 412 6.81 16.25 13.63
C LEU A 412 7.94 17.18 14.07
N ALA A 413 8.87 17.48 13.16
CA ALA A 413 9.94 18.46 13.41
C ALA A 413 9.39 19.90 13.49
N SER A 414 10.14 20.80 14.13
CA SER A 414 9.87 22.26 14.10
C SER A 414 10.02 22.79 12.67
N ALA A 415 8.91 22.93 11.95
CA ALA A 415 8.92 23.08 10.49
C ALA A 415 7.53 23.48 9.93
N PRO A 416 7.33 23.62 8.60
CA PRO A 416 6.03 23.94 8.03
C PRO A 416 4.88 23.00 8.49
N PRO A 417 5.08 21.68 8.67
CA PRO A 417 4.04 20.80 9.23
C PRO A 417 3.57 21.14 10.66
N THR A 418 4.28 22.00 11.39
CA THR A 418 3.90 22.47 12.74
C THR A 418 3.73 23.99 12.80
N THR A 419 3.30 24.60 11.68
CA THR A 419 3.06 26.06 11.58
C THR A 419 1.99 26.58 12.57
N SER A 420 1.08 25.73 13.06
CA SER A 420 -0.01 26.14 13.95
C SER A 420 -0.38 25.06 14.98
N GLY A 421 -0.97 25.45 16.12
CA GLY A 421 -1.46 24.52 17.13
C GLY A 421 -2.54 23.56 16.61
N PRO A 422 -3.52 24.01 15.79
CA PRO A 422 -4.48 23.10 15.16
C PRO A 422 -3.86 22.06 14.22
N MET A 423 -2.73 22.37 13.57
CA MET A 423 -1.97 21.38 12.80
C MET A 423 -1.34 20.32 13.69
N CYS A 424 -0.73 20.73 14.82
CA CYS A 424 -0.19 19.81 15.81
C CYS A 424 -1.27 18.90 16.41
N ARG A 425 -2.46 19.45 16.72
CA ARG A 425 -3.63 18.68 17.18
C ARG A 425 -4.00 17.58 16.19
N ARG A 426 -4.18 17.94 14.92
CA ARG A 426 -4.53 16.97 13.87
C ARG A 426 -3.47 15.90 13.71
N ALA A 427 -2.18 16.23 13.88
CA ALA A 427 -1.13 15.22 13.88
C ALA A 427 -1.29 14.21 15.03
N PHE A 428 -1.62 14.67 16.24
CA PHE A 428 -1.90 13.76 17.35
C PHE A 428 -3.13 12.89 17.11
N GLU A 429 -4.20 13.45 16.55
CA GLU A 429 -5.41 12.69 16.15
C GLU A 429 -5.09 11.61 15.12
N GLN A 430 -4.11 11.84 14.24
CA GLN A 430 -3.63 10.82 13.28
C GLN A 430 -2.70 9.78 13.90
N GLY A 431 -2.21 9.98 15.13
CA GLY A 431 -1.38 8.99 15.85
C GLY A 431 0.11 9.34 15.99
N TRP A 432 0.56 10.55 15.62
CA TRP A 432 1.95 10.95 15.84
C TRP A 432 2.30 10.90 17.33
N GLY A 433 3.50 10.38 17.67
CA GLY A 433 3.91 10.18 19.06
C GLY A 433 4.29 11.50 19.75
N PHE A 434 4.86 12.43 18.99
CA PHE A 434 5.24 13.75 19.49
C PHE A 434 5.20 14.84 18.40
N VAL A 435 5.18 16.10 18.81
CA VAL A 435 5.33 17.25 17.91
C VAL A 435 6.32 18.24 18.50
N VAL A 436 7.08 18.89 17.62
CA VAL A 436 7.89 20.05 17.97
C VAL A 436 7.20 21.30 17.43
N THR A 437 6.90 22.26 18.30
CA THR A 437 6.32 23.55 17.87
C THR A 437 7.23 24.21 16.84
N LYS A 438 6.67 24.97 15.88
CA LYS A 438 7.50 25.87 15.08
C LYS A 438 8.26 26.79 16.03
N THR A 439 9.56 26.93 15.82
CA THR A 439 10.43 27.74 16.69
C THR A 439 9.81 29.11 16.91
N PHE A 440 9.70 29.55 18.16
CA PHE A 440 9.21 30.89 18.49
C PHE A 440 10.20 31.62 19.41
N GLY A 441 10.18 32.93 19.34
CA GLY A 441 10.99 33.83 20.16
C GLY A 441 10.11 34.73 21.01
N LEU A 442 10.75 35.63 21.77
CA LEU A 442 10.07 36.71 22.48
C LEU A 442 9.47 37.72 21.49
N ASP A 443 8.50 38.51 21.94
CA ASP A 443 7.81 39.48 21.07
C ASP A 443 8.76 40.51 20.45
N LYS A 444 9.87 40.83 21.12
CA LYS A 444 10.92 41.72 20.60
C LYS A 444 11.71 41.13 19.42
N ASP A 445 11.66 39.81 19.25
CA ASP A 445 12.36 39.04 18.21
C ASP A 445 11.38 38.56 17.12
N LEU A 446 10.17 39.13 17.05
CA LEU A 446 9.20 38.80 16.01
C LEU A 446 9.78 39.02 14.61
N VAL A 447 9.49 38.06 13.73
CA VAL A 447 9.98 38.05 12.35
C VAL A 447 8.82 38.18 11.37
N THR A 448 9.15 38.54 10.13
CA THR A 448 8.22 38.49 8.99
C THR A 448 8.85 37.67 7.89
N ASN A 449 8.15 36.66 7.41
CA ASN A 449 8.62 35.81 6.33
C ASN A 449 8.52 36.54 4.98
N VAL A 450 9.40 36.16 4.05
CA VAL A 450 9.31 36.57 2.65
C VAL A 450 8.54 35.54 1.80
N SER A 451 8.24 35.89 0.55
CA SER A 451 7.63 34.98 -0.42
C SER A 451 8.11 35.28 -1.85
N PRO A 452 8.38 34.26 -2.69
CA PRO A 452 8.35 32.82 -2.40
C PRO A 452 9.50 32.38 -1.47
N ARG A 453 9.29 31.32 -0.67
CA ARG A 453 10.27 30.90 0.35
C ARG A 453 10.52 29.41 0.51
N ILE A 454 9.68 28.54 -0.03
CA ILE A 454 9.88 27.08 -0.05
C ILE A 454 9.77 26.62 -1.49
N VAL A 455 10.77 25.89 -1.98
CA VAL A 455 10.84 25.42 -3.37
C VAL A 455 11.17 23.93 -3.42
N LYS A 456 10.73 23.26 -4.49
CA LYS A 456 11.11 21.87 -4.77
C LYS A 456 12.61 21.77 -5.00
N GLY A 457 13.16 20.60 -4.68
CA GLY A 457 14.53 20.24 -5.01
C GLY A 457 14.79 20.04 -6.51
N SER A 458 16.00 20.41 -6.94
CA SER A 458 16.57 20.04 -8.24
C SER A 458 17.47 18.80 -8.15
N THR A 459 17.64 18.23 -6.95
CA THR A 459 18.58 17.14 -6.62
C THR A 459 18.29 15.81 -7.32
N SER A 460 17.10 15.63 -7.89
CA SER A 460 16.68 14.43 -8.61
C SER A 460 16.20 14.75 -10.04
N GLY A 461 16.71 15.83 -10.62
CA GLY A 461 16.37 16.25 -11.99
C GLY A 461 14.95 16.85 -12.12
N PRO A 462 14.42 16.93 -13.35
CA PRO A 462 13.13 17.54 -13.66
C PRO A 462 11.94 16.62 -13.33
N ILE A 463 11.97 15.95 -12.18
CA ILE A 463 10.85 15.14 -11.68
C ILE A 463 9.95 16.04 -10.81
N TYR A 464 8.66 16.03 -11.09
CA TYR A 464 7.64 16.83 -10.42
C TYR A 464 6.61 15.93 -9.72
N GLY A 465 5.79 16.52 -8.86
CA GLY A 465 4.75 15.80 -8.12
C GLY A 465 5.32 15.04 -6.90
N PRO A 466 4.86 13.80 -6.65
CA PRO A 466 5.16 13.09 -5.41
C PRO A 466 6.66 12.78 -5.26
N ASN A 467 7.07 12.53 -4.02
CA ASN A 467 8.40 12.01 -3.69
C ASN A 467 9.56 12.92 -4.13
N GLN A 468 9.43 14.24 -3.91
CA GLN A 468 10.54 15.17 -4.13
C GLN A 468 11.72 14.80 -3.22
N GLY A 469 12.90 14.59 -3.81
CA GLY A 469 14.10 14.19 -3.07
C GLY A 469 14.63 15.26 -2.11
N SER A 470 14.26 16.51 -2.33
CA SER A 470 14.57 17.60 -1.39
C SER A 470 13.59 18.76 -1.54
N PHE A 471 13.64 19.64 -0.55
CA PHE A 471 13.11 21.00 -0.61
C PHE A 471 14.20 21.96 -0.15
N LEU A 472 14.19 23.18 -0.68
CA LEU A 472 14.97 24.29 -0.12
C LEU A 472 14.03 25.35 0.43
N ASN A 473 14.35 25.86 1.61
CA ASN A 473 13.60 26.93 2.23
C ASN A 473 14.49 28.10 2.68
N ILE A 474 13.96 29.32 2.57
CA ILE A 474 14.49 30.54 3.19
C ILE A 474 13.49 31.06 4.24
N GLU A 475 12.80 30.14 4.90
CA GLU A 475 11.82 30.45 5.95
C GLU A 475 12.52 30.76 7.28
N LEU A 476 11.94 31.68 8.06
CA LEU A 476 12.44 32.06 9.38
C LEU A 476 11.78 31.21 10.49
N ILE A 477 11.87 31.69 11.73
CA ILE A 477 11.08 31.17 12.86
C ILE A 477 9.58 31.49 12.67
N SER A 478 8.75 31.11 13.64
CA SER A 478 7.32 31.37 13.62
C SER A 478 7.01 32.87 13.58
N GLU A 479 6.05 33.27 12.73
CA GLU A 479 5.46 34.63 12.75
C GLU A 479 4.40 34.78 13.86
N LYS A 480 4.11 33.71 14.61
CA LYS A 480 3.16 33.73 15.72
C LYS A 480 3.90 33.98 17.03
N SER A 481 3.30 34.82 17.89
CA SER A 481 3.89 35.27 19.15
C SER A 481 4.13 34.12 20.14
N ALA A 482 4.98 34.38 21.15
CA ALA A 482 5.17 33.47 22.27
C ALA A 482 3.83 33.16 22.97
N ALA A 483 3.02 34.17 23.24
CA ALA A 483 1.72 33.99 23.90
C ALA A 483 0.81 32.97 23.18
N TYR A 484 0.77 33.02 21.84
CA TYR A 484 0.04 32.04 21.04
C TYR A 484 0.57 30.61 21.26
N TRP A 485 1.89 30.41 21.21
CA TRP A 485 2.48 29.08 21.34
C TRP A 485 2.35 28.52 22.75
N LEU A 486 2.55 29.35 23.77
CA LEU A 486 2.35 28.97 25.16
C LEU A 486 0.91 28.52 25.41
N GLN A 487 -0.07 29.22 24.84
CA GLN A 487 -1.47 28.81 24.91
C GLN A 487 -1.72 27.48 24.18
N CYS A 488 -1.18 27.31 22.96
CA CYS A 488 -1.30 26.06 22.22
C CYS A 488 -0.69 24.87 22.97
N ILE A 489 0.46 25.05 23.62
CA ILE A 489 1.12 23.99 24.41
C ILE A 489 0.20 23.54 25.55
N ARG A 490 -0.38 24.49 26.31
CA ARG A 490 -1.35 24.18 27.38
C ARG A 490 -2.54 23.37 26.85
N GLU A 491 -3.12 23.80 25.72
CA GLU A 491 -4.28 23.13 25.12
C GLU A 491 -3.94 21.73 24.61
N LEU A 492 -2.79 21.57 23.94
CA LEU A 492 -2.35 20.27 23.43
C LEU A 492 -2.08 19.29 24.56
N LYS A 493 -1.44 19.72 25.65
CA LYS A 493 -1.17 18.85 26.80
C LYS A 493 -2.40 18.52 27.62
N ARG A 494 -3.35 19.45 27.72
CA ARG A 494 -4.66 19.19 28.34
C ARG A 494 -5.42 18.11 27.57
N ASP A 495 -5.45 18.21 26.24
CA ASP A 495 -6.29 17.35 25.40
C ASP A 495 -5.60 16.02 25.04
N PHE A 496 -4.27 16.00 25.04
CA PHE A 496 -3.44 14.83 24.70
C PHE A 496 -2.35 14.60 25.76
N PRO A 497 -2.71 14.18 26.98
CA PRO A 497 -1.77 14.08 28.10
C PRO A 497 -0.64 13.07 27.86
N THR A 498 -0.89 12.00 27.10
CA THR A 498 0.07 10.95 26.76
C THR A 498 1.00 11.32 25.59
N LYS A 499 0.64 12.34 24.81
CA LYS A 499 1.43 12.80 23.67
C LYS A 499 2.51 13.77 24.14
N VAL A 500 3.68 13.70 23.51
CA VAL A 500 4.82 14.55 23.88
C VAL A 500 4.81 15.85 23.06
N VAL A 501 4.84 16.99 23.74
CA VAL A 501 4.94 18.32 23.13
C VAL A 501 6.32 18.90 23.45
N ILE A 502 7.10 19.14 22.40
CA ILE A 502 8.43 19.74 22.49
C ILE A 502 8.34 21.20 22.06
N ALA A 503 8.65 22.13 22.96
CA ALA A 503 8.66 23.56 22.62
C ALA A 503 9.99 23.95 21.99
N SER A 504 9.98 24.28 20.69
CA SER A 504 11.17 24.86 20.04
C SER A 504 11.25 26.35 20.29
N ILE A 505 12.34 26.81 20.89
CA ILE A 505 12.54 28.21 21.27
C ILE A 505 13.87 28.75 20.74
N MET A 506 13.94 30.07 20.54
CA MET A 506 15.14 30.76 20.10
C MET A 506 15.18 32.19 20.65
N CYS A 507 16.35 32.61 21.14
CA CYS A 507 16.64 33.98 21.56
C CYS A 507 17.99 34.44 20.99
N THR A 508 18.27 35.74 21.10
CA THR A 508 19.63 36.28 20.97
C THR A 508 20.58 35.66 22.00
N PHE A 509 21.90 35.85 21.85
CA PHE A 509 22.87 35.44 22.86
C PHE A 509 22.78 36.35 24.11
N ASN A 510 21.68 36.19 24.85
CA ASN A 510 21.32 36.95 26.04
C ASN A 510 20.75 35.99 27.09
N GLN A 511 21.36 35.98 28.27
CA GLN A 511 20.99 35.05 29.34
C GLN A 511 19.54 35.24 29.81
N GLU A 512 19.12 36.49 30.03
CA GLU A 512 17.79 36.80 30.57
C GLU A 512 16.68 36.33 29.64
N ASP A 513 16.88 36.49 28.32
CA ASP A 513 15.91 36.07 27.31
C ASP A 513 15.74 34.55 27.26
N TRP A 514 16.86 33.81 27.23
CA TRP A 514 16.83 32.34 27.24
C TRP A 514 16.18 31.80 28.51
N VAL A 515 16.52 32.38 29.67
CA VAL A 515 15.92 31.99 30.95
C VAL A 515 14.42 32.27 30.96
N LEU A 516 14.00 33.46 30.53
CA LEU A 516 12.59 33.85 30.49
C LEU A 516 11.77 32.93 29.58
N LEU A 517 12.18 32.77 28.33
CA LEU A 517 11.41 32.01 27.34
C LEU A 517 11.38 30.52 27.66
N ALA A 518 12.49 29.96 28.17
CA ALA A 518 12.54 28.56 28.60
C ALA A 518 11.60 28.30 29.78
N THR A 519 11.60 29.19 30.79
CA THR A 519 10.72 29.08 31.95
C THR A 519 9.24 29.18 31.53
N GLN A 520 8.90 30.15 30.68
CA GLN A 520 7.53 30.28 30.16
C GLN A 520 7.06 29.03 29.42
N ALA A 521 7.92 28.41 28.61
CA ALA A 521 7.59 27.20 27.88
C ALA A 521 7.41 25.98 28.81
N GLU A 522 8.24 25.85 29.85
CA GLU A 522 8.06 24.84 30.91
C GLU A 522 6.74 25.07 31.68
N ASP A 523 6.45 26.31 32.08
CA ASP A 523 5.21 26.67 32.79
C ASP A 523 3.94 26.45 31.95
N ALA A 524 4.05 26.50 30.62
CA ALA A 524 2.97 26.14 29.71
C ALA A 524 2.72 24.62 29.64
N GLY A 525 3.61 23.80 30.21
CA GLY A 525 3.49 22.35 30.28
C GLY A 525 4.23 21.60 29.19
N ALA A 526 5.18 22.22 28.48
CA ALA A 526 6.01 21.49 27.52
C ALA A 526 6.75 20.34 28.20
N ASP A 527 6.78 19.15 27.57
CA ASP A 527 7.46 17.99 28.13
C ASP A 527 8.99 18.10 27.97
N ILE A 528 9.42 18.73 26.87
CA ILE A 528 10.82 18.89 26.47
C ILE A 528 11.00 20.26 25.79
N LEU A 529 12.17 20.88 25.93
CA LEU A 529 12.56 22.04 25.11
C LEU A 529 13.52 21.65 23.97
N GLU A 530 13.34 22.24 22.79
CA GLU A 530 14.31 22.17 21.69
C GLU A 530 14.92 23.56 21.45
N LEU A 531 16.22 23.73 21.72
CA LEU A 531 16.90 25.02 21.55
C LEU A 531 17.35 25.17 20.10
N ASN A 532 16.75 26.09 19.35
CA ASN A 532 17.13 26.28 17.95
C ASN A 532 18.41 27.11 17.84
N LEU A 533 19.54 26.41 17.70
CA LEU A 533 20.87 27.01 17.49
C LEU A 533 21.36 26.81 16.05
N SER A 534 20.46 26.58 15.09
CA SER A 534 20.88 26.01 13.80
C SER A 534 20.21 26.57 12.55
N CYS A 535 19.17 27.40 12.68
CA CYS A 535 18.57 28.03 11.51
C CYS A 535 19.53 29.01 10.82
N PRO A 536 19.76 28.89 9.49
CA PRO A 536 20.46 29.91 8.70
C PRO A 536 19.51 31.09 8.52
N HIS A 537 19.57 32.06 9.42
CA HIS A 537 19.05 33.37 9.08
C HIS A 537 20.08 33.97 8.13
N GLY A 538 19.68 34.40 6.93
CA GLY A 538 20.57 34.93 5.88
C GLY A 538 21.30 36.24 6.24
N MET A 539 21.61 36.42 7.52
CA MET A 539 22.27 37.53 8.19
C MET A 539 23.34 36.91 9.10
N GLY A 540 24.50 36.57 8.52
CA GLY A 540 25.61 35.91 9.22
C GLY A 540 26.22 36.69 10.39
N GLU A 541 25.80 37.93 10.61
CA GLU A 541 26.43 38.89 11.53
C GLU A 541 25.65 39.13 12.84
N LYS A 542 24.51 38.46 13.09
CA LYS A 542 23.60 38.80 14.22
C LYS A 542 23.64 37.90 15.47
N GLY A 543 24.60 36.98 15.59
CA GLY A 543 24.79 36.20 16.84
C GLY A 543 23.56 35.40 17.28
N MET A 544 22.82 34.81 16.33
CA MET A 544 21.63 33.98 16.54
C MET A 544 21.59 32.77 15.62
N GLY A 545 20.85 31.73 16.01
CA GLY A 545 20.63 30.55 15.18
C GLY A 545 21.94 29.86 14.81
N MET A 546 22.17 29.60 13.53
CA MET A 546 23.37 28.91 13.02
C MET A 546 24.68 29.57 13.47
N ALA A 547 24.73 30.90 13.59
CA ALA A 547 25.95 31.58 14.05
C ALA A 547 26.35 31.17 15.48
N CYS A 548 25.37 30.89 16.35
CA CYS A 548 25.63 30.36 17.69
C CYS A 548 26.00 28.87 17.66
N GLY A 549 25.29 28.07 16.87
CA GLY A 549 25.50 26.61 16.82
C GLY A 549 26.79 26.14 16.16
N GLN A 550 27.59 27.05 15.61
CA GLN A 550 28.91 26.78 15.07
C GLN A 550 30.04 26.98 16.10
N ASP A 551 29.74 27.64 17.23
CA ASP A 551 30.71 27.94 18.29
C ASP A 551 30.43 27.07 19.54
N PRO A 552 31.35 26.16 19.92
CA PRO A 552 31.17 25.31 21.09
C PRO A 552 30.95 26.08 22.39
N GLU A 553 31.65 27.21 22.61
CA GLU A 553 31.58 27.94 23.87
C GLU A 553 30.24 28.65 24.04
N ILE A 554 29.72 29.21 22.93
CA ILE A 554 28.38 29.80 22.90
C ILE A 554 27.32 28.72 23.20
N VAL A 555 27.41 27.55 22.55
CA VAL A 555 26.46 26.45 22.77
C VAL A 555 26.49 25.97 24.23
N LYS A 556 27.67 25.76 24.79
CA LYS A 556 27.84 25.38 26.20
C LYS A 556 27.22 26.40 27.14
N THR A 557 27.48 27.69 26.88
CA THR A 557 26.98 28.80 27.68
C THR A 557 25.45 28.87 27.65
N ILE A 558 24.83 28.86 26.47
CA ILE A 558 23.36 28.85 26.33
C ILE A 558 22.74 27.65 27.06
N CYS A 559 23.30 26.45 26.85
CA CYS A 559 22.82 25.26 27.54
C CYS A 559 22.91 25.41 29.07
N SER A 560 23.98 26.01 29.58
CA SER A 560 24.15 26.23 31.02
C SER A 560 23.12 27.21 31.60
N TRP A 561 22.72 28.23 30.82
CA TRP A 561 21.66 29.17 31.21
C TRP A 561 20.31 28.47 31.29
N VAL A 562 19.95 27.72 30.24
CA VAL A 562 18.67 26.99 30.18
C VAL A 562 18.61 25.92 31.26
N ARG A 563 19.70 25.16 31.48
CA ARG A 563 19.73 24.12 32.53
C ARG A 563 19.46 24.67 33.92
N LYS A 564 19.97 25.86 34.23
CA LYS A 564 19.73 26.54 35.51
C LYS A 564 18.30 27.05 35.66
N ALA A 565 17.63 27.33 34.54
CA ALA A 565 16.27 27.88 34.53
C ALA A 565 15.19 26.81 34.67
N VAL A 566 15.30 25.71 33.93
CA VAL A 566 14.22 24.70 33.82
C VAL A 566 14.60 23.37 34.45
N LYS A 567 13.60 22.52 34.74
CA LYS A 567 13.78 21.14 35.24
C LYS A 567 13.52 20.09 34.15
N ILE A 568 12.60 20.37 33.22
CA ILE A 568 12.31 19.49 32.10
C ILE A 568 13.57 19.25 31.23
N PRO A 569 13.62 18.14 30.48
CA PRO A 569 14.71 17.87 29.54
C PRO A 569 14.79 18.92 28.43
N PHE A 570 15.99 19.25 27.97
CA PHE A 570 16.17 20.09 26.79
C PHE A 570 17.29 19.60 25.85
N PHE A 571 17.11 19.90 24.57
CA PHE A 571 17.92 19.40 23.46
C PHE A 571 18.27 20.55 22.51
N PRO A 572 19.52 21.02 22.44
CA PRO A 572 19.94 21.93 21.40
C PRO A 572 19.90 21.25 20.03
N LYS A 573 19.31 21.93 19.05
CA LYS A 573 19.23 21.48 17.66
C LYS A 573 20.43 21.94 16.87
N MET A 574 21.14 20.97 16.31
CA MET A 574 22.47 21.12 15.74
C MET A 574 22.42 21.45 14.25
N THR A 575 23.30 22.34 13.79
CA THR A 575 23.50 22.59 12.37
C THR A 575 24.46 21.54 11.79
N PRO A 576 24.19 20.98 10.60
CA PRO A 576 25.16 20.13 9.91
C PRO A 576 26.26 20.96 9.20
N ASN A 577 26.14 22.29 9.18
CA ASN A 577 27.02 23.21 8.45
C ASN A 577 28.25 23.58 9.30
N ILE A 578 28.97 22.56 9.74
CA ILE A 578 30.15 22.66 10.61
C ILE A 578 31.15 21.57 10.26
N THR A 579 32.42 21.81 10.63
CA THR A 579 33.50 20.86 10.40
C THR A 579 33.34 19.58 11.22
N ASP A 580 33.08 19.70 12.52
CA ASP A 580 32.90 18.56 13.42
C ASP A 580 31.72 18.77 14.38
N ILE A 581 30.64 18.04 14.15
CA ILE A 581 29.43 18.10 14.97
C ILE A 581 29.61 17.52 16.37
N ARG A 582 30.60 16.64 16.56
CA ARG A 582 30.89 16.03 17.86
C ARG A 582 31.33 17.06 18.88
N THR A 583 32.14 18.04 18.46
CA THR A 583 32.62 19.13 19.32
C THR A 583 31.46 19.93 19.89
N ILE A 584 30.49 20.29 19.05
CA ILE A 584 29.33 21.05 19.48
C ILE A 584 28.41 20.18 20.36
N ALA A 585 28.25 18.89 20.05
CA ALA A 585 27.44 17.98 20.86
C ALA A 585 28.05 17.77 22.26
N ARG A 586 29.38 17.70 22.36
CA ARG A 586 30.10 17.65 23.64
C ARG A 586 29.89 18.92 24.44
N ALA A 587 30.01 20.08 23.80
CA ALA A 587 29.77 21.37 24.43
C ALA A 587 28.33 21.51 24.97
N ALA A 588 27.34 21.05 24.19
CA ALA A 588 25.95 20.96 24.66
C ALA A 588 25.81 20.08 25.91
N LYS A 589 26.42 18.88 25.89
CA LYS A 589 26.42 17.96 27.04
C LYS A 589 27.09 18.58 28.27
N GLU A 590 28.25 19.23 28.10
CA GLU A 590 28.96 19.93 29.17
C GLU A 590 28.16 21.12 29.73
N GLY A 591 27.37 21.78 28.90
CA GLY A 591 26.43 22.82 29.32
C GLY A 591 25.18 22.28 30.02
N GLY A 592 25.01 20.96 30.14
CA GLY A 592 23.91 20.32 30.87
C GLY A 592 22.71 19.94 30.00
N ALA A 593 22.84 19.92 28.67
CA ALA A 593 21.80 19.39 27.80
C ALA A 593 21.54 17.90 28.09
N ASN A 594 20.28 17.47 27.96
CA ASN A 594 19.91 16.07 28.18
C ASN A 594 20.15 15.19 26.93
N GLY A 595 20.37 15.81 25.79
CA GLY A 595 20.62 15.18 24.49
C GLY A 595 20.78 16.24 23.41
N VAL A 596 20.79 15.83 22.14
CA VAL A 596 20.83 16.76 21.00
C VAL A 596 19.83 16.37 19.92
N THR A 597 19.37 17.36 19.13
CA THR A 597 18.66 17.08 17.88
C THR A 597 19.65 17.17 16.70
N ALA A 598 19.81 16.09 15.94
CA ALA A 598 20.76 15.98 14.82
C ALA A 598 20.03 15.55 13.52
N THR A 599 19.90 16.40 12.51
CA THR A 599 20.36 17.79 12.39
C THR A 599 19.29 18.72 11.78
N ASN A 600 19.57 20.03 11.78
CA ASN A 600 18.83 20.99 10.96
C ASN A 600 19.21 20.83 9.46
N THR A 601 18.74 21.75 8.62
CA THR A 601 18.95 21.76 7.17
C THR A 601 20.40 22.04 6.76
N VAL A 602 20.78 21.54 5.59
CA VAL A 602 22.09 21.82 4.96
C VAL A 602 21.99 23.11 4.16
N SER A 603 22.93 24.04 4.36
CA SER A 603 22.96 25.32 3.65
C SER A 603 23.23 25.11 2.16
N GLY A 604 22.51 25.82 1.29
CA GLY A 604 22.74 25.72 -0.15
C GLY A 604 21.94 26.71 -0.99
N LEU A 605 22.12 26.60 -2.31
CA LEU A 605 21.39 27.32 -3.35
C LEU A 605 20.82 26.30 -4.33
N MET A 606 19.49 26.24 -4.49
CA MET A 606 18.86 25.08 -5.14
C MET A 606 18.89 25.14 -6.67
N HIS A 607 18.64 26.32 -7.24
CA HIS A 607 18.49 26.45 -8.69
C HIS A 607 18.81 27.87 -9.16
N MET A 608 19.50 27.94 -10.29
CA MET A 608 19.72 29.13 -11.10
C MET A 608 19.08 28.88 -12.46
N LYS A 609 18.26 29.82 -12.93
CA LYS A 609 17.65 29.77 -14.25
C LYS A 609 18.67 30.12 -15.33
N ALA A 610 18.33 29.87 -16.58
CA ALA A 610 19.18 30.17 -17.73
C ALA A 610 19.52 31.67 -17.88
N ASP A 611 18.68 32.57 -17.38
CA ASP A 611 18.91 34.01 -17.35
C ASP A 611 19.78 34.49 -16.18
N GLY A 612 20.28 33.57 -15.35
CA GLY A 612 21.07 33.87 -14.17
C GLY A 612 20.25 34.25 -12.93
N THR A 613 18.92 34.24 -12.99
CA THR A 613 18.08 34.50 -11.79
C THR A 613 17.93 33.23 -10.94
N ALA A 614 17.96 33.37 -9.62
CA ALA A 614 17.82 32.25 -8.70
C ALA A 614 16.36 31.80 -8.52
N TRP A 615 16.15 30.63 -7.94
CA TRP A 615 14.83 30.20 -7.43
C TRP A 615 14.97 29.58 -6.03
N PRO A 616 14.30 30.12 -4.99
CA PRO A 616 13.30 31.20 -5.03
C PRO A 616 13.88 32.59 -5.35
N ALA A 617 13.08 33.43 -6.01
CA ALA A 617 13.38 34.83 -6.33
C ALA A 617 12.35 35.75 -5.67
N VAL A 618 12.80 36.66 -4.82
CA VAL A 618 11.96 37.54 -3.98
C VAL A 618 12.03 38.98 -4.49
N GLY A 619 10.86 39.64 -4.56
CA GLY A 619 10.72 41.04 -4.96
C GLY A 619 10.99 41.31 -6.44
N MET A 620 10.88 42.58 -6.84
CA MET A 620 11.09 43.02 -8.23
C MET A 620 12.53 42.79 -8.71
N GLU A 621 13.50 42.90 -7.81
CA GLU A 621 14.91 42.64 -8.06
C GLU A 621 15.25 41.14 -8.18
N LYS A 622 14.28 40.23 -7.96
CA LYS A 622 14.45 38.78 -8.03
C LYS A 622 15.62 38.25 -7.17
N ARG A 623 15.81 38.82 -5.98
CA ARG A 623 16.92 38.46 -5.08
C ARG A 623 16.69 37.11 -4.41
N THR A 624 17.76 36.52 -3.92
CA THR A 624 17.71 35.33 -3.06
C THR A 624 18.78 35.39 -1.98
N THR A 625 18.75 34.43 -1.06
CA THR A 625 19.83 34.15 -0.10
C THR A 625 20.04 32.64 -0.02
N TYR A 626 21.10 32.19 0.66
CA TYR A 626 21.28 30.77 0.93
C TYR A 626 20.13 30.25 1.79
N GLY A 627 19.56 29.12 1.38
CA GLY A 627 18.48 28.46 2.09
C GLY A 627 18.91 27.14 2.73
N GLY A 628 18.02 26.57 3.52
CA GLY A 628 18.15 25.26 4.11
C GLY A 628 17.58 24.16 3.21
N MET A 629 18.43 23.28 2.69
CA MET A 629 18.05 22.04 2.03
C MET A 629 17.61 20.99 3.07
N SER A 630 16.48 20.35 2.80
CA SER A 630 15.87 19.27 3.58
C SER A 630 15.50 18.09 2.68
N GLY A 631 15.00 17.00 3.26
CA GLY A 631 14.53 15.82 2.52
C GLY A 631 15.55 14.70 2.43
N SER A 632 15.26 13.69 1.61
CA SER A 632 16.11 12.48 1.48
C SER A 632 17.52 12.78 0.96
N ALA A 633 17.69 13.87 0.19
CA ALA A 633 19.01 14.31 -0.27
C ALA A 633 20.01 14.59 0.86
N ILE A 634 19.54 15.00 2.05
CA ILE A 634 20.42 15.27 3.20
C ILE A 634 20.52 14.08 4.18
N ARG A 635 19.80 12.98 3.93
CA ARG A 635 19.81 11.79 4.81
C ARG A 635 21.22 11.26 5.07
N PRO A 636 22.13 11.13 4.07
CA PRO A 636 23.48 10.64 4.35
C PRO A 636 24.26 11.52 5.32
N ILE A 637 24.05 12.85 5.26
CA ILE A 637 24.70 13.82 6.16
C ILE A 637 24.14 13.66 7.58
N ALA A 638 22.81 13.54 7.72
CA ALA A 638 22.16 13.34 9.00
C ALA A 638 22.52 11.98 9.63
N LEU A 639 22.57 10.88 8.88
CA LEU A 639 22.99 9.56 9.36
C LEU A 639 24.45 9.57 9.85
N LYS A 640 25.35 10.24 9.13
CA LYS A 640 26.74 10.45 9.57
C LYS A 640 26.77 11.23 10.87
N ALA A 641 26.01 12.33 10.98
CA ALA A 641 25.96 13.14 12.18
C ALA A 641 25.47 12.36 13.41
N VAL A 642 24.34 11.65 13.27
CA VAL A 642 23.78 10.82 14.35
C VAL A 642 24.76 9.74 14.79
N SER A 643 25.32 8.98 13.85
CA SER A 643 26.25 7.89 14.19
C SER A 643 27.56 8.42 14.79
N ALA A 644 28.11 9.53 14.29
CA ALA A 644 29.31 10.15 14.84
C ALA A 644 29.10 10.63 16.29
N ILE A 645 27.95 11.26 16.59
CA ILE A 645 27.62 11.70 17.95
C ILE A 645 27.40 10.48 18.87
N ALA A 646 26.64 9.49 18.42
CA ALA A 646 26.34 8.29 19.22
C ALA A 646 27.61 7.52 19.61
N ASN A 647 28.57 7.42 18.68
CA ASN A 647 29.85 6.76 18.93
C ASN A 647 30.76 7.56 19.88
N ASP A 648 30.79 8.89 19.76
CA ASP A 648 31.62 9.76 20.60
C ASP A 648 31.05 9.93 22.01
N LEU A 649 29.71 10.03 22.13
CA LEU A 649 29.00 10.28 23.37
C LEU A 649 28.04 9.12 23.65
N LYS A 650 28.60 7.92 23.94
CA LYS A 650 27.80 6.70 24.19
C LYS A 650 26.69 6.94 25.22
N GLY A 651 25.48 6.55 24.86
CA GLY A 651 24.27 6.70 25.70
C GLY A 651 23.73 8.12 25.80
N PHE A 652 24.33 9.10 25.13
CA PHE A 652 23.78 10.46 25.07
C PHE A 652 22.58 10.49 24.12
N PRO A 653 21.38 10.89 24.59
CA PRO A 653 20.16 10.88 23.80
C PRO A 653 20.23 11.73 22.52
N ILE A 654 19.74 11.19 21.42
CA ILE A 654 19.70 11.87 20.12
C ILE A 654 18.30 11.82 19.54
N MET A 655 17.77 12.99 19.16
CA MET A 655 16.58 13.11 18.30
C MET A 655 17.05 13.27 16.85
N ALA A 656 16.76 12.30 15.98
CA ALA A 656 17.20 12.37 14.59
C ALA A 656 16.25 13.20 13.73
N THR A 657 16.80 13.98 12.80
CA THR A 657 16.06 14.64 11.71
C THR A 657 16.95 14.74 10.47
N GLY A 658 16.38 14.46 9.30
CA GLY A 658 17.08 14.57 8.02
C GLY A 658 16.70 13.46 7.08
N GLY A 659 15.65 13.67 6.28
CA GLY A 659 15.23 12.72 5.26
C GLY A 659 14.65 11.41 5.77
N ILE A 660 14.06 11.38 6.97
CA ILE A 660 13.25 10.25 7.44
C ILE A 660 11.91 10.30 6.71
N GLU A 661 11.58 9.25 5.96
CA GLU A 661 10.39 9.22 5.10
C GLU A 661 9.63 7.88 5.11
N SER A 662 10.10 6.91 5.88
CA SER A 662 9.54 5.57 6.01
C SER A 662 9.96 4.90 7.32
N ALA A 663 9.32 3.80 7.69
CA ALA A 663 9.77 2.95 8.79
C ALA A 663 11.19 2.39 8.58
N GLU A 664 11.54 2.00 7.35
CA GLU A 664 12.88 1.49 6.99
C GLU A 664 13.96 2.54 7.27
N THR A 665 13.73 3.78 6.81
CA THR A 665 14.67 4.89 7.02
C THR A 665 14.70 5.32 8.48
N GLY A 666 13.57 5.28 9.17
CA GLY A 666 13.49 5.49 10.62
C GLY A 666 14.30 4.47 11.40
N LEU A 667 14.17 3.17 11.08
CA LEU A 667 14.94 2.10 11.70
C LEU A 667 16.44 2.28 11.49
N ALA A 668 16.88 2.76 10.32
CA ALA A 668 18.28 3.07 10.08
C ALA A 668 18.83 4.13 11.05
N PHE A 669 18.05 5.16 11.39
CA PHE A 669 18.43 6.16 12.39
C PHE A 669 18.41 5.61 13.81
N LEU A 670 17.43 4.76 14.15
CA LEU A 670 17.40 4.07 15.45
C LEU A 670 18.67 3.21 15.63
N SER A 671 19.03 2.45 14.59
CA SER A 671 20.26 1.64 14.57
C SER A 671 21.54 2.49 14.55
N ALA A 672 21.48 3.74 14.10
CA ALA A 672 22.60 4.68 14.16
C ALA A 672 22.76 5.34 15.54
N GLY A 673 21.82 5.13 16.47
CA GLY A 673 21.89 5.61 17.87
C GLY A 673 20.86 6.67 18.25
N ALA A 674 19.92 7.03 17.37
CA ALA A 674 18.84 7.96 17.72
C ALA A 674 17.70 7.27 18.48
N SER A 675 17.13 7.94 19.48
CA SER A 675 16.01 7.41 20.27
C SER A 675 14.64 7.71 19.66
N VAL A 676 14.50 8.89 19.05
CA VAL A 676 13.26 9.36 18.40
C VAL A 676 13.56 10.06 17.07
N LEU A 677 12.54 10.18 16.24
CA LEU A 677 12.63 10.45 14.81
C LEU A 677 11.72 11.62 14.43
N GLN A 678 12.31 12.78 14.12
CA GLN A 678 11.62 13.97 13.66
C GLN A 678 11.46 13.98 12.14
N VAL A 679 10.23 14.25 11.67
CA VAL A 679 9.84 14.23 10.25
C VAL A 679 9.32 15.59 9.81
N CYS A 680 9.70 15.99 8.59
CA CYS A 680 9.26 17.24 7.98
C CYS A 680 8.95 17.06 6.49
N SER A 681 9.98 16.83 5.66
CA SER A 681 9.85 16.85 4.20
C SER A 681 8.95 15.73 3.67
N ALA A 682 8.87 14.58 4.36
CA ALA A 682 7.96 13.50 3.97
C ALA A 682 6.49 13.90 4.14
N VAL A 683 6.15 14.67 5.19
CA VAL A 683 4.82 15.25 5.37
C VAL A 683 4.55 16.37 4.36
N GLN A 684 5.56 17.17 4.00
CA GLN A 684 5.40 18.16 2.92
C GLN A 684 5.17 17.51 1.54
N ASN A 685 5.79 16.36 1.29
CA ASN A 685 5.54 15.55 0.10
C ASN A 685 4.16 14.87 0.11
N GLN A 686 3.49 14.82 1.26
CA GLN A 686 2.26 14.05 1.47
C GLN A 686 1.33 14.78 2.48
N ASP A 687 1.06 14.15 3.62
CA ASP A 687 0.16 14.62 4.67
C ASP A 687 0.41 13.83 5.96
N TYR A 688 -0.36 14.11 7.02
CA TYR A 688 -0.16 13.51 8.34
C TYR A 688 -0.45 12.01 8.43
N THR A 689 -1.17 11.42 7.46
CA THR A 689 -1.57 9.99 7.52
C THR A 689 -0.39 9.02 7.36
N VAL A 690 0.77 9.49 6.91
CA VAL A 690 2.00 8.68 6.78
C VAL A 690 2.46 8.07 8.11
N ILE A 691 1.96 8.53 9.25
CA ILE A 691 2.26 7.95 10.55
C ILE A 691 1.74 6.51 10.71
N ASP A 692 0.57 6.16 10.13
CA ASP A 692 0.07 4.79 10.17
C ASP A 692 1.01 3.85 9.41
N ASP A 693 1.50 4.31 8.25
CA ASP A 693 2.53 3.62 7.48
C ASP A 693 3.83 3.44 8.28
N TYR A 694 4.28 4.47 8.98
CA TYR A 694 5.53 4.42 9.75
C TYR A 694 5.40 3.46 10.94
N CYS A 695 4.26 3.48 11.63
CA CYS A 695 4.03 2.61 12.79
C CYS A 695 3.87 1.14 12.36
N THR A 696 3.02 0.86 11.37
CA THR A 696 2.83 -0.52 10.86
C THR A 696 4.11 -1.06 10.24
N GLY A 697 4.86 -0.24 9.51
CA GLY A 697 6.14 -0.62 8.93
C GLY A 697 7.20 -0.94 9.97
N LEU A 698 7.28 -0.14 11.06
CA LEU A 698 8.25 -0.38 12.13
C LEU A 698 7.92 -1.66 12.89
N ARG A 699 6.64 -1.88 13.23
CA ARG A 699 6.19 -3.13 13.85
C ARG A 699 6.56 -4.34 13.01
N ALA A 700 6.31 -4.29 11.70
CA ALA A 700 6.65 -5.38 10.80
C ALA A 700 8.16 -5.62 10.74
N LEU A 701 8.98 -4.58 10.63
CA LEU A 701 10.44 -4.71 10.62
C LEU A 701 10.98 -5.35 11.91
N LEU A 702 10.43 -4.98 13.08
CA LEU A 702 10.82 -5.58 14.35
C LEU A 702 10.34 -7.05 14.43
N TYR A 703 9.09 -7.31 14.06
CA TYR A 703 8.53 -8.67 14.06
C TYR A 703 9.34 -9.63 13.18
N LEU A 704 9.66 -9.21 11.95
CA LEU A 704 10.41 -10.03 10.99
C LEU A 704 11.86 -10.28 11.42
N LYS A 705 12.48 -9.37 12.18
CA LYS A 705 13.79 -9.63 12.79
C LYS A 705 13.78 -10.80 13.77
N GLY A 706 12.65 -11.07 14.42
CA GLY A 706 12.46 -12.22 15.30
C GLY A 706 12.07 -13.51 14.58
N ALA A 707 11.80 -13.46 13.27
CA ALA A 707 11.33 -14.60 12.47
C ALA A 707 12.50 -15.37 11.84
N LYS A 708 12.78 -16.59 12.36
CA LYS A 708 13.90 -17.43 11.88
C LYS A 708 13.79 -17.84 10.41
N THR A 709 12.58 -18.13 9.96
CA THR A 709 12.30 -18.60 8.59
C THR A 709 12.48 -17.51 7.53
N LEU A 710 12.55 -16.24 7.94
CA LEU A 710 12.63 -15.07 7.06
C LEU A 710 13.96 -14.32 7.21
N LYS A 711 14.98 -14.94 7.82
CA LYS A 711 16.29 -14.32 8.10
C LYS A 711 17.04 -13.79 6.86
N ASP A 712 16.77 -14.35 5.69
CA ASP A 712 17.42 -13.98 4.43
C ASP A 712 16.71 -12.83 3.71
N TRP A 713 15.65 -12.28 4.32
CA TRP A 713 14.94 -11.11 3.82
C TRP A 713 15.66 -9.81 4.22
N ASP A 714 15.65 -8.82 3.32
CA ASP A 714 16.08 -7.47 3.65
C ASP A 714 14.87 -6.65 4.14
N GLY A 715 14.68 -6.68 5.46
CA GLY A 715 13.50 -6.11 6.12
C GLY A 715 12.23 -6.81 5.65
N GLN A 716 11.37 -6.09 4.91
CA GLN A 716 10.15 -6.65 4.33
C GLN A 716 10.35 -7.19 2.90
N SER A 717 11.54 -7.03 2.31
CA SER A 717 11.79 -7.44 0.93
C SER A 717 12.24 -8.89 0.86
N PRO A 718 11.52 -9.78 0.15
CA PRO A 718 11.98 -11.15 -0.07
C PRO A 718 13.25 -11.17 -0.93
N PRO A 719 14.04 -12.26 -0.85
CA PRO A 719 15.17 -12.48 -1.76
C PRO A 719 14.75 -12.32 -3.21
N ILE A 720 15.58 -11.65 -4.02
CA ILE A 720 15.28 -11.42 -5.43
C ILE A 720 15.55 -12.71 -6.22
N GLU A 721 14.47 -13.36 -6.62
CA GLU A 721 14.51 -14.50 -7.54
C GLU A 721 14.85 -14.04 -8.97
N ARG A 722 15.42 -14.94 -9.78
CA ARG A 722 15.72 -14.65 -11.19
C ARG A 722 14.43 -14.46 -11.97
N GLN A 723 14.21 -13.23 -12.45
CA GLN A 723 12.95 -12.83 -13.06
C GLN A 723 13.14 -11.94 -14.29
N GLN A 724 12.09 -11.85 -15.12
CA GLN A 724 11.94 -10.88 -16.20
C GLN A 724 10.54 -10.28 -16.14
N LYS A 725 10.43 -8.95 -16.13
CA LYS A 725 9.15 -8.23 -15.96
C LYS A 725 8.33 -8.71 -14.75
N GLY A 726 8.99 -9.06 -13.64
CA GLY A 726 8.31 -9.53 -12.43
C GLY A 726 7.96 -11.03 -12.41
N LYS A 727 8.26 -11.79 -13.49
CA LYS A 727 7.91 -13.21 -13.61
C LYS A 727 9.17 -14.10 -13.61
N PRO A 728 9.17 -15.28 -12.96
CA PRO A 728 10.31 -16.20 -12.98
C PRO A 728 10.72 -16.62 -14.39
N VAL A 729 12.03 -16.76 -14.68
CA VAL A 729 12.53 -17.12 -16.02
C VAL A 729 13.67 -18.13 -16.06
N THR A 730 13.76 -18.81 -17.21
CA THR A 730 14.86 -19.69 -17.60
C THR A 730 15.89 -18.92 -18.45
N GLY A 731 17.11 -18.73 -17.95
CA GLY A 731 18.37 -18.71 -18.72
C GLY A 731 18.64 -17.69 -19.85
N LEU A 732 17.78 -17.59 -20.87
CA LEU A 732 18.08 -17.08 -22.22
C LEU A 732 17.66 -15.60 -22.45
N PRO A 733 18.36 -14.83 -23.32
CA PRO A 733 18.06 -13.42 -23.59
C PRO A 733 16.69 -13.16 -24.27
N HIS A 734 15.91 -12.18 -23.81
CA HIS A 734 14.49 -11.96 -24.19
C HIS A 734 14.19 -11.32 -25.57
N PHE A 735 15.07 -11.48 -26.56
CA PHE A 735 14.93 -10.87 -27.89
C PHE A 735 15.48 -11.75 -29.02
N GLY A 736 15.13 -11.42 -30.27
CA GLY A 736 15.69 -12.03 -31.48
C GLY A 736 15.51 -13.54 -31.59
N LYS A 737 16.54 -14.24 -32.08
CA LYS A 737 16.54 -15.69 -32.34
C LYS A 737 16.22 -16.57 -31.12
N PHE A 738 16.52 -16.10 -29.92
CA PHE A 738 16.28 -16.84 -28.67
C PHE A 738 14.78 -16.97 -28.34
N ARG A 739 13.89 -16.27 -29.05
CA ARG A 739 12.43 -16.39 -28.85
C ARG A 739 11.92 -17.78 -29.20
N GLU A 740 12.38 -18.36 -30.31
CA GLU A 740 11.96 -19.69 -30.75
C GLU A 740 12.46 -20.76 -29.79
N GLU A 741 13.74 -20.68 -29.40
CA GLU A 741 14.36 -21.57 -28.42
C GLU A 741 13.60 -21.55 -27.08
N ARG A 742 13.27 -20.35 -26.56
CA ARG A 742 12.43 -20.24 -25.36
C ARG A 742 11.05 -20.84 -25.55
N THR A 743 10.39 -20.55 -26.67
CA THR A 743 9.05 -21.08 -26.94
C THR A 743 9.07 -22.61 -26.95
N GLN A 744 10.15 -23.21 -27.48
CA GLN A 744 10.32 -24.65 -27.47
C GLN A 744 10.58 -25.20 -26.06
N ILE A 745 11.41 -24.52 -25.26
CA ILE A 745 11.66 -24.87 -23.85
C ILE A 745 10.35 -24.79 -23.06
N GLU A 746 9.60 -23.70 -23.15
CA GLU A 746 8.32 -23.50 -22.48
C GLU A 746 7.29 -24.58 -22.85
N LYS A 747 7.20 -24.94 -24.15
CA LYS A 747 6.35 -26.05 -24.61
C LYS A 747 6.76 -27.39 -24.02
N ASN A 748 8.07 -27.67 -23.97
CA ASN A 748 8.60 -28.91 -23.40
C ASN A 748 8.32 -28.96 -21.88
N THR A 749 8.62 -27.88 -21.15
CA THR A 749 8.34 -27.76 -19.71
C THR A 749 6.85 -27.90 -19.40
N PHE A 750 5.97 -27.33 -20.21
CA PHE A 750 4.51 -27.50 -20.04
C PHE A 750 4.08 -28.95 -20.24
N ARG A 751 4.69 -29.67 -21.20
CA ARG A 751 4.43 -31.09 -21.41
C ARG A 751 4.85 -31.94 -20.21
N ASP A 752 5.98 -31.60 -19.59
CA ASP A 752 6.55 -32.35 -18.48
C ASP A 752 5.89 -31.99 -17.12
N SER A 753 5.45 -30.74 -16.93
CA SER A 753 4.78 -30.30 -15.69
C SER A 753 3.39 -30.91 -15.51
N LEU A 754 2.66 -31.17 -16.61
CA LEU A 754 1.40 -31.92 -16.61
C LEU A 754 1.55 -33.38 -16.12
N ILE A 755 2.79 -33.90 -16.05
CA ILE A 755 3.09 -35.28 -15.68
C ILE A 755 3.53 -35.39 -14.20
N GLN A 756 3.97 -34.30 -13.56
CA GLN A 756 4.78 -34.38 -12.32
C GLN A 756 4.23 -33.72 -11.04
N SER A 757 3.15 -32.94 -11.04
CA SER A 757 2.70 -32.31 -9.78
C SER A 757 1.87 -33.26 -8.90
N ASN A 758 2.54 -34.10 -8.11
CA ASN A 758 1.97 -34.82 -6.96
C ASN A 758 1.97 -33.95 -5.68
N ASP A 759 1.89 -32.62 -5.81
CA ASP A 759 1.81 -31.76 -4.62
C ASP A 759 0.36 -31.75 -4.11
N ASP A 760 -0.01 -32.85 -3.45
CA ASP A 760 -1.28 -33.05 -2.76
C ASP A 760 -1.30 -32.33 -1.39
N SER A 761 -0.30 -31.46 -1.10
CA SER A 761 -0.25 -30.75 0.15
C SER A 761 -1.36 -29.69 0.22
N PHE A 762 -2.35 -29.95 1.07
CA PHE A 762 -3.34 -28.93 1.42
C PHE A 762 -2.62 -27.77 2.12
N ALA A 763 -2.97 -26.53 1.78
CA ALA A 763 -2.34 -25.36 2.38
C ALA A 763 -2.45 -25.43 3.91
N SER A 764 -1.31 -25.41 4.60
CA SER A 764 -1.28 -25.33 6.06
C SER A 764 -1.67 -23.92 6.51
N ARG A 765 -2.19 -23.82 7.74
CA ARG A 765 -2.43 -22.51 8.34
C ARG A 765 -1.09 -21.76 8.42
N PRO A 766 -1.06 -20.45 8.11
CA PRO A 766 0.16 -19.66 8.24
C PRO A 766 0.70 -19.73 9.67
N ASP A 767 2.00 -20.04 9.81
CA ASP A 767 2.63 -20.32 11.10
C ASP A 767 4.10 -19.88 11.12
N THR A 768 4.37 -18.62 10.77
CA THR A 768 5.69 -18.03 11.02
C THR A 768 5.89 -17.89 12.53
N VAL A 769 6.74 -18.75 13.09
CA VAL A 769 7.15 -18.74 14.50
C VAL A 769 8.16 -17.63 14.74
N VAL A 770 7.88 -16.80 15.75
CA VAL A 770 8.75 -15.71 16.21
C VAL A 770 9.18 -15.98 17.64
N GLU A 771 10.49 -15.92 17.91
CA GLU A 771 11.03 -16.23 19.24
C GLU A 771 10.99 -15.02 20.17
N ALA A 772 11.63 -13.94 19.75
CA ALA A 772 11.70 -12.69 20.50
C ALA A 772 11.70 -11.51 19.53
N VAL A 773 10.76 -10.58 19.72
CA VAL A 773 10.70 -9.34 18.95
C VAL A 773 11.56 -8.28 19.66
N PRO A 774 12.56 -7.70 18.99
CA PRO A 774 13.36 -6.63 19.59
C PRO A 774 12.48 -5.40 19.85
N THR A 775 12.65 -4.79 21.02
CA THR A 775 12.03 -3.49 21.31
C THR A 775 12.82 -2.36 20.64
N VAL A 776 12.20 -1.19 20.49
CA VAL A 776 12.91 0.02 20.01
C VAL A 776 14.14 0.31 20.88
N GLN A 777 14.04 0.12 22.21
CA GLN A 777 15.14 0.32 23.14
C GLN A 777 16.34 -0.63 22.89
N VAL A 778 16.08 -1.87 22.48
CA VAL A 778 17.13 -2.83 22.13
C VAL A 778 17.87 -2.39 20.87
N MET A 779 17.15 -1.85 19.87
CA MET A 779 17.76 -1.37 18.62
C MET A 779 18.80 -0.26 18.87
N LEU A 780 18.62 0.56 19.90
CA LEU A 780 19.58 1.62 20.28
C LEU A 780 20.95 1.09 20.72
N LYS A 781 21.00 -0.16 21.22
CA LYS A 781 22.23 -0.77 21.74
C LYS A 781 23.02 -1.52 20.65
N MET A 782 22.46 -1.66 19.45
CA MET A 782 23.03 -2.44 18.35
C MET A 782 23.86 -1.61 17.36
N THR A 783 24.38 -0.43 17.74
CA THR A 783 25.25 0.36 16.85
C THR A 783 26.45 -0.46 16.36
N HIS A 784 26.39 -0.90 15.09
CA HIS A 784 27.32 -1.85 14.47
C HIS A 784 28.58 -1.23 13.86
N LEU A 785 28.83 0.07 14.08
CA LEU A 785 30.07 0.70 13.62
C LEU A 785 31.17 0.41 14.64
N SER A 786 31.98 -0.62 14.34
CA SER A 786 33.14 -1.07 15.10
C SER A 786 34.06 0.09 15.51
N GLU A 787 34.51 0.06 16.77
CA GLU A 787 35.71 0.75 17.24
C GLU A 787 36.90 0.33 16.37
N GLY A 788 37.45 1.23 15.56
CA GLY A 788 38.54 0.84 14.66
C GLY A 788 39.03 1.93 13.73
N TYR A 789 39.60 3.00 14.27
CA TYR A 789 40.79 3.67 13.72
C TYR A 789 41.46 4.42 14.89
N GLY A 790 42.04 3.63 15.81
CA GLY A 790 43.12 4.12 16.64
C GLY A 790 44.29 4.52 15.74
N SER A 791 44.85 5.70 15.99
CA SER A 791 46.12 6.23 15.47
C SER A 791 46.98 5.26 14.65
N GLY A 792 46.79 5.24 13.33
CA GLY A 792 47.69 4.56 12.39
C GLY A 792 48.79 5.50 11.89
N ARG A 793 49.80 5.77 12.72
CA ARG A 793 51.18 5.84 12.20
C ARG A 793 51.63 4.38 12.12
N GLU A 794 52.26 3.99 11.01
CA GLU A 794 52.79 2.64 10.72
C GLU A 794 51.82 1.58 10.17
N VAL A 795 51.26 1.80 8.96
CA VAL A 795 51.09 0.70 7.99
C VAL A 795 51.28 1.26 6.57
N ALA A 796 52.51 1.66 6.27
CA ALA A 796 52.96 1.91 4.91
C ALA A 796 54.28 1.16 4.74
N ASN A 797 54.19 -0.16 4.55
CA ASN A 797 55.20 -1.04 3.95
C ASN A 797 54.79 -2.50 4.17
N SER A 798 54.07 -3.09 3.21
CA SER A 798 54.16 -4.53 2.86
C SER A 798 52.93 -5.02 2.08
N ILE A 799 52.75 -4.61 0.83
CA ILE A 799 52.10 -5.49 -0.16
C ILE A 799 52.87 -5.33 -1.47
N GLY A 800 53.75 -6.30 -1.72
CA GLY A 800 54.47 -6.45 -2.97
C GLY A 800 53.56 -6.92 -4.09
N THR A 801 53.73 -6.28 -5.24
CA THR A 801 53.91 -6.88 -6.57
C THR A 801 53.10 -8.14 -6.92
N GLY A 802 52.16 -7.99 -7.85
CA GLY A 802 51.72 -9.11 -8.68
C GLY A 802 50.42 -8.86 -9.45
N ALA A 803 50.48 -8.14 -10.58
CA ALA A 803 49.72 -8.43 -11.80
C ALA A 803 49.87 -7.30 -12.82
N THR A 804 50.60 -7.60 -13.89
CA THR A 804 50.72 -6.86 -15.15
C THR A 804 49.40 -6.83 -15.93
N CYS A 805 48.98 -5.65 -16.37
CA CYS A 805 48.17 -5.51 -17.59
C CYS A 805 48.79 -4.44 -18.49
N LEU A 806 49.32 -4.91 -19.61
CA LEU A 806 49.78 -4.17 -20.78
C LEU A 806 48.60 -3.46 -21.48
N GLY A 807 48.86 -2.32 -22.12
CA GLY A 807 48.02 -1.83 -23.23
C GLY A 807 47.74 -0.33 -23.25
N THR A 808 48.77 0.51 -23.24
CA THR A 808 48.67 1.93 -23.59
C THR A 808 48.56 2.10 -25.11
N HIS A 809 47.47 2.68 -25.60
CA HIS A 809 47.43 3.31 -26.92
C HIS A 809 47.73 4.80 -26.77
N THR A 810 48.83 5.23 -27.39
CA THR A 810 49.27 6.61 -27.53
C THR A 810 48.43 7.39 -28.55
N PRO A 811 48.30 8.72 -28.38
CA PRO A 811 47.54 9.61 -29.27
C PRO A 811 48.39 10.08 -30.46
N ILE A 812 47.74 10.36 -31.59
CA ILE A 812 48.34 10.99 -32.77
C ILE A 812 47.91 12.47 -32.83
N PRO A 813 48.84 13.43 -32.94
CA PRO A 813 48.59 14.83 -33.33
C PRO A 813 49.02 15.09 -34.79
N PRO A 814 48.80 16.28 -35.39
CA PRO A 814 47.92 17.39 -35.02
C PRO A 814 46.57 17.42 -35.77
#